data_AF-A0A6G6GQK8-F1
#
_entry.id   AF-A0A6G6GQK8-F1
#
_cell.length_a   1.000
_cell.length_b   1.000
_cell.length_c   1.000
_cell.angle_alpha   90.00
_cell.angle_beta   90.00
_cell.angle_gamma   90.00
#
_symmetry.space_group_name_H-M   'P 1'
#
loop_
_entity.id
_entity.type
_entity.pdbx_description
1 polymer ?
#
loop_
_entity_poly.entity_id
_entity_poly.type
_entity_poly.pdbx_seq_one_letter_code
_entity_poly.pdbx_strand_id
1 'polypeptide(L)'
;MNLVVRFLILILIISSGASSIGQTLLRGTILDGETKQPIGDAKFGISNQGIGAITNKDGKFTYRKYHHVLSEASTFEVSAKGYISLRGSVDVLRKLQNKRGKIYLEKISEENIHLPQALGKITVFWDASSKTRARDTEREITFLKEFLTTKSGAEVRVVIFNESIVSNTSFSISEATTATLIQLIENVSYKGYSDYSLLEIEPADEILLFAENKPMFGTFQLDQNIPVHSINSGLNTISDLYFESLADFTSGSYKKLRQNEHTMTSVTNESYITGQFLQGEMPVPYAIIAKEGSLQEFNTDAEGYFKVPATAGDRLTFYSLGNYPKTLTVASKTLYQVMAVPKAEQLAEVNLKASYKRSEYAFDSILQLDMVEGREVPVRSVHKSQFNRNAFTIGDAIDGIYGARSYYSPRQGQTYITVGGGCARVFVDGVEMRVESIPVHLVENISIFKSYSRVLPCPSRIIVTTRLHKDRIDQRLRKKGYEQLKNNFYTEEVPILNFDAVATDYLIDVDSKLSTKIKLEKYRSLRKRYKDKVDFYVEMALYFYQLDAGAAREVRNDFAFVANDNVKALRILAYLHEHAREFLQAQKVYTRILEMAPNEPQSYRDLALMFQETGAYDKSLELYLNMLGNGVPGVDFTPLHSVLSNELQRLINLYKHKIDYHRLPNDWLVTNFNIDVRMTATWSDTNVPFEFQFVNPEKRFYNWNSDDNITKKALKETTTEEFVIDDAQSGNWLINVRYTGDENASNIPPYLKYTVYKNFGTPQEQRQIKLVKLDTQIKKVTLDSFNYSKTQP
;
A
#
# COMPACT_ATOMS: atom_id res chain seq x y z
N MET A 1 41.79 -4.05 25.08
CA MET A 1 42.55 -2.80 24.94
C MET A 1 41.83 -1.96 23.89
N ASN A 2 41.32 -0.78 24.27
CA ASN A 2 40.33 -0.02 23.50
C ASN A 2 40.88 0.45 22.14
N LEU A 3 40.44 -0.18 21.04
CA LEU A 3 40.72 0.29 19.68
C LEU A 3 39.66 1.34 19.31
N VAL A 4 40.06 2.61 19.32
CA VAL A 4 39.24 3.73 18.86
C VAL A 4 39.23 3.72 17.33
N VAL A 5 38.18 3.16 16.72
CA VAL A 5 37.93 3.25 15.27
C VAL A 5 37.56 4.69 14.92
N ARG A 6 38.44 5.41 14.21
CA ARG A 6 38.19 6.77 13.73
C ARG A 6 37.41 6.72 12.41
N PHE A 7 36.13 7.08 12.45
CA PHE A 7 35.30 7.28 11.25
C PHE A 7 35.71 8.57 10.52
N LEU A 8 36.06 8.48 9.24
CA LEU A 8 36.23 9.65 8.36
C LEU A 8 35.25 9.56 7.18
N ILE A 9 34.14 10.30 7.26
CA ILE A 9 33.14 10.44 6.18
C ILE A 9 33.41 11.76 5.46
N LEU A 10 33.87 11.70 4.20
CA LEU A 10 34.06 12.88 3.36
C LEU A 10 32.88 13.04 2.39
N ILE A 11 32.08 14.10 2.55
CA ILE A 11 30.92 14.41 1.71
C ILE A 11 31.34 15.39 0.60
N LEU A 12 31.24 14.99 -0.66
CA LEU A 12 31.45 15.88 -1.81
C LEU A 12 30.11 16.10 -2.53
N ILE A 13 29.69 17.36 -2.64
CA ILE A 13 28.43 17.77 -3.27
C ILE A 13 28.70 17.99 -4.76
N ILE A 14 28.11 17.16 -5.63
CA ILE A 14 28.03 17.44 -7.07
C ILE A 14 26.56 17.28 -7.47
N SER A 15 25.93 18.38 -7.86
CA SER A 15 24.57 18.44 -8.39
C SER A 15 24.57 18.14 -9.89
N SER A 16 24.00 17.01 -10.28
CA SER A 16 23.57 16.77 -11.65
C SER A 16 22.19 16.11 -11.61
N GLY A 17 21.21 16.75 -12.25
CA GLY A 17 19.82 16.32 -12.28
C GLY A 17 19.65 14.93 -12.90
N ALA A 18 19.03 14.04 -12.14
CA ALA A 18 18.33 12.85 -12.61
C ALA A 18 17.36 12.43 -11.50
N SER A 19 16.15 12.09 -11.91
CA SER A 19 14.97 11.67 -11.15
C SER A 19 15.31 10.93 -9.85
N SER A 20 15.00 11.55 -8.71
CA SER A 20 15.23 11.00 -7.38
C SER A 20 13.99 10.24 -6.92
N ILE A 21 14.13 8.92 -6.75
CA ILE A 21 13.16 7.99 -6.16
C ILE A 21 13.58 7.70 -4.72
N GLY A 22 12.64 7.58 -3.79
CA GLY A 22 12.88 7.52 -2.36
C GLY A 22 12.16 6.30 -1.82
N GLN A 23 12.99 5.55 -1.14
CA GLN A 23 12.94 4.12 -0.85
C GLN A 23 14.02 3.94 0.24
N THR A 24 14.25 2.72 0.73
CA THR A 24 15.63 2.37 1.10
C THR A 24 16.45 2.26 -0.20
N LEU A 25 16.73 3.41 -0.81
CA LEU A 25 17.58 3.58 -1.98
C LEU A 25 18.91 4.10 -1.47
N LEU A 26 19.82 3.18 -1.22
CA LEU A 26 21.17 3.53 -0.82
C LEU A 26 22.09 3.34 -2.02
N ARG A 27 22.83 4.41 -2.33
CA ARG A 27 23.81 4.41 -3.40
C ARG A 27 25.13 4.81 -2.80
N GLY A 28 26.16 4.03 -3.09
CA GLY A 28 27.48 4.35 -2.58
C GLY A 28 28.58 3.68 -3.37
N THR A 29 29.80 3.94 -2.92
CA THR A 29 31.01 3.31 -3.43
C THR A 29 31.82 2.76 -2.27
N ILE A 30 32.24 1.51 -2.37
CA ILE A 30 33.09 0.85 -1.39
C ILE A 30 34.53 0.87 -1.93
N LEU A 31 35.44 1.42 -1.14
CA LEU A 31 36.82 1.70 -1.50
C LEU A 31 37.77 1.13 -0.45
N ASP A 32 39.00 0.82 -0.88
CA ASP A 32 40.10 0.49 0.02
C ASP A 32 40.49 1.72 0.87
N GLY A 33 40.69 1.50 2.17
CA GLY A 33 40.93 2.55 3.15
C GLY A 33 42.22 3.33 2.92
N GLU A 34 43.26 2.70 2.38
CA GLU A 34 44.57 3.32 2.16
C GLU A 34 44.72 3.82 0.73
N THR A 35 44.56 2.93 -0.24
CA THR A 35 44.79 3.19 -1.67
C THR A 35 43.65 3.96 -2.33
N LYS A 36 42.48 4.00 -1.70
CA LYS A 36 41.24 4.61 -2.23
C LYS A 36 40.75 3.96 -3.54
N GLN A 37 41.29 2.81 -3.93
CA GLN A 37 40.88 2.07 -5.11
C GLN A 37 39.50 1.40 -4.87
N PRO A 38 38.69 1.22 -5.92
CA PRO A 38 37.41 0.54 -5.79
C PRO A 38 37.56 -0.93 -5.44
N ILE A 39 36.69 -1.42 -4.57
CA ILE A 39 36.61 -2.84 -4.21
C ILE A 39 35.40 -3.42 -4.93
N GLY A 40 35.64 -4.24 -5.96
CA GLY A 40 34.59 -5.03 -6.61
C GLY A 40 34.16 -6.23 -5.76
N ASP A 41 32.94 -6.71 -5.98
CA ASP A 41 32.34 -7.87 -5.31
C ASP A 41 32.23 -7.74 -3.78
N ALA A 42 32.44 -6.54 -3.23
CA ALA A 42 32.10 -6.22 -1.85
C ALA A 42 30.57 -6.28 -1.65
N LYS A 43 30.16 -6.85 -0.52
CA LYS A 43 28.77 -7.06 -0.10
C LYS A 43 28.33 -5.92 0.81
N PHE A 44 27.16 -5.37 0.55
CA PHE A 44 26.48 -4.39 1.39
C PHE A 44 25.11 -4.96 1.81
N GLY A 45 24.97 -5.29 3.09
CA GLY A 45 23.75 -5.85 3.67
C GLY A 45 23.13 -4.93 4.72
N ILE A 46 21.82 -5.10 4.93
CA ILE A 46 21.10 -4.52 6.06
C ILE A 46 20.44 -5.67 6.80
N SER A 47 20.61 -5.72 8.12
CA SER A 47 20.00 -6.71 8.97
C SER A 47 18.48 -6.69 8.82
N ASN A 48 17.89 -7.87 8.87
CA ASN A 48 16.45 -8.10 8.75
C ASN A 48 15.84 -7.74 7.37
N GLN A 49 16.66 -7.55 6.33
CA GLN A 49 16.20 -7.19 4.99
C GLN A 49 16.62 -8.21 3.91
N GLY A 50 17.16 -9.37 4.25
CA GLY A 50 17.57 -10.41 3.29
C GLY A 50 18.68 -10.00 2.31
N ILE A 51 18.63 -10.49 1.06
CA ILE A 51 19.71 -10.34 0.06
C ILE A 51 20.10 -8.87 -0.12
N GLY A 52 21.37 -8.54 0.09
CA GLY A 52 21.87 -7.18 -0.03
C GLY A 52 22.23 -6.75 -1.44
N ALA A 53 23.16 -5.80 -1.53
CA ALA A 53 23.73 -5.33 -2.79
C ALA A 53 25.19 -5.76 -2.89
N ILE A 54 25.64 -6.02 -4.10
CA ILE A 54 27.05 -6.31 -4.41
C ILE A 54 27.58 -5.18 -5.27
N THR A 55 28.83 -4.81 -5.02
CA THR A 55 29.50 -3.76 -5.78
C THR A 55 29.93 -4.26 -7.15
N ASN A 56 29.80 -3.39 -8.16
CA ASN A 56 30.40 -3.63 -9.47
C ASN A 56 31.94 -3.44 -9.42
N LYS A 57 32.62 -3.62 -10.55
CA LYS A 57 34.08 -3.44 -10.67
C LYS A 57 34.58 -2.04 -10.27
N ASP A 58 33.73 -1.02 -10.32
CA ASP A 58 34.03 0.34 -9.86
C ASP A 58 33.75 0.54 -8.36
N GLY A 59 33.46 -0.53 -7.61
CA GLY A 59 33.10 -0.49 -6.20
C GLY A 59 31.73 0.13 -5.94
N LYS A 60 30.91 0.39 -6.96
CA LYS A 60 29.60 1.04 -6.81
C LYS A 60 28.52 0.01 -6.51
N PHE A 61 27.65 0.33 -5.56
CA PHE A 61 26.45 -0.47 -5.27
C PHE A 61 25.18 0.37 -5.33
N THR A 62 24.06 -0.29 -5.61
CA THR A 62 22.71 0.25 -5.43
C THR A 62 21.88 -0.75 -4.66
N TYR A 63 21.45 -0.37 -3.47
CA TYR A 63 20.51 -1.13 -2.65
C TYR A 63 19.12 -0.56 -2.87
N ARG A 64 18.16 -1.39 -3.27
CA ARG A 64 16.79 -0.98 -3.62
C ARG A 64 15.77 -1.96 -3.03
N LYS A 65 15.10 -1.55 -1.95
CA LYS A 65 13.98 -2.31 -1.36
C LYS A 65 12.85 -1.37 -0.90
N TYR A 66 11.74 -1.41 -1.64
CA TYR A 66 10.58 -0.55 -1.41
C TYR A 66 9.71 -0.98 -0.23
N HIS A 67 9.64 -2.28 0.01
CA HIS A 67 8.86 -2.90 1.08
C HIS A 67 9.61 -3.01 2.40
N HIS A 68 10.93 -2.74 2.39
CA HIS A 68 11.75 -2.75 3.60
C HIS A 68 12.03 -1.34 4.09
N VAL A 69 11.68 -1.14 5.35
CA VAL A 69 11.73 0.12 6.05
C VAL A 69 12.85 0.07 7.07
N LEU A 70 13.65 1.14 7.17
CA LEU A 70 14.71 1.26 8.17
C LEU A 70 14.10 1.51 9.55
N SER A 71 14.45 0.66 10.52
CA SER A 71 14.03 0.80 11.93
C SER A 71 15.24 1.04 12.84
N GLU A 72 15.03 1.41 14.10
CA GLU A 72 16.13 1.57 15.07
C GLU A 72 16.93 0.27 15.28
N ALA A 73 16.30 -0.89 15.09
CA ALA A 73 16.96 -2.19 15.14
C ALA A 73 17.78 -2.52 13.87
N SER A 74 17.66 -1.72 12.80
CA SER A 74 18.38 -1.97 11.56
C SER A 74 19.87 -1.62 11.71
N THR A 75 20.72 -2.54 11.29
CA THR A 75 22.17 -2.37 11.23
C THR A 75 22.62 -2.70 9.81
N PHE A 76 23.70 -2.10 9.34
CA PHE A 76 24.31 -2.50 8.08
C PHE A 76 25.62 -3.24 8.31
N GLU A 77 25.96 -4.07 7.33
CA GLU A 77 27.26 -4.73 7.25
C GLU A 77 27.83 -4.56 5.85
N VAL A 78 29.10 -4.23 5.78
CA VAL A 78 29.89 -4.21 4.56
C VAL A 78 31.04 -5.17 4.70
N SER A 79 31.13 -6.16 3.82
CA SER A 79 32.23 -7.14 3.84
C SER A 79 32.79 -7.38 2.45
N ALA A 80 34.08 -7.68 2.39
CA ALA A 80 34.80 -8.01 1.16
C ALA A 80 35.94 -8.97 1.49
N LYS A 81 36.26 -9.87 0.55
CA LYS A 81 37.36 -10.83 0.73
C LYS A 81 38.68 -10.09 0.95
N GLY A 82 39.38 -10.41 2.05
CA GLY A 82 40.66 -9.78 2.41
C GLY A 82 40.52 -8.46 3.19
N TYR A 83 39.31 -8.05 3.56
CA TYR A 83 39.04 -6.83 4.32
C TYR A 83 38.30 -7.14 5.63
N ILE A 84 38.47 -6.26 6.62
CA ILE A 84 37.73 -6.30 7.88
C ILE A 84 36.29 -5.85 7.60
N SER A 85 35.31 -6.66 8.02
CA SER A 85 33.90 -6.30 7.88
C SER A 85 33.56 -5.05 8.71
N LEU A 86 32.89 -4.10 8.08
CA LEU A 86 32.41 -2.89 8.73
C LEU A 86 30.93 -3.05 9.10
N ARG A 87 30.59 -2.75 10.35
CA ARG A 87 29.19 -2.73 10.82
C ARG A 87 28.83 -1.35 11.36
N GLY A 88 27.58 -0.94 11.21
CA GLY A 88 27.09 0.32 11.77
C GLY A 88 25.58 0.40 11.94
N SER A 89 25.12 1.43 12.66
CA SER A 89 23.70 1.63 12.98
C SER A 89 22.91 2.29 11.86
N VAL A 90 21.58 2.26 12.00
CA VAL A 90 20.63 2.90 11.08
C VAL A 90 20.87 4.41 10.91
N ASP A 91 21.38 5.11 11.93
CA ASP A 91 21.60 6.57 11.86
C ASP A 91 22.62 6.95 10.79
N VAL A 92 23.62 6.08 10.57
CA VAL A 92 24.58 6.25 9.48
C VAL A 92 23.88 6.04 8.14
N LEU A 93 23.01 5.02 8.02
CA LEU A 93 22.24 4.77 6.80
C LEU A 93 21.32 5.92 6.44
N ARG A 94 20.63 6.51 7.42
CA ARG A 94 19.77 7.69 7.23
C ARG A 94 20.54 8.90 6.69
N LYS A 95 21.78 9.09 7.13
CA LYS A 95 22.67 10.15 6.60
C LYS A 95 23.13 9.88 5.16
N LEU A 96 23.19 8.60 4.77
CA LEU A 96 23.52 8.16 3.41
C LEU A 96 22.31 8.12 2.49
N GLN A 97 21.09 8.07 3.03
CA GLN A 97 19.86 8.04 2.27
C GLN A 97 19.77 9.30 1.38
N ASN A 98 19.55 9.09 0.08
CA ASN A 98 19.51 10.14 -0.96
C ASN A 98 20.85 10.87 -1.22
N LYS A 99 21.98 10.37 -0.71
CA LYS A 99 23.34 10.86 -1.03
C LYS A 99 24.22 9.73 -1.56
N ARG A 100 25.19 10.04 -2.43
CA ARG A 100 26.21 9.07 -2.87
C ARG A 100 27.33 9.01 -1.84
N GLY A 101 27.24 8.06 -0.91
CA GLY A 101 28.24 7.85 0.13
C GLY A 101 29.50 7.13 -0.37
N LYS A 102 30.62 7.34 0.31
CA LYS A 102 31.81 6.49 0.19
C LYS A 102 32.00 5.72 1.49
N ILE A 103 32.23 4.41 1.39
CA ILE A 103 32.52 3.52 2.50
C ILE A 103 33.95 3.02 2.29
N TYR A 104 34.77 3.06 3.34
CA TYR A 104 36.15 2.62 3.30
C TYR A 104 36.30 1.33 4.11
N LEU A 105 36.96 0.32 3.54
CA LEU A 105 37.31 -0.92 4.24
C LEU A 105 38.81 -1.01 4.47
N GLU A 106 39.20 -1.49 5.65
CA GLU A 106 40.59 -1.75 6.01
C GLU A 106 40.97 -3.19 5.65
N LYS A 107 42.19 -3.40 5.14
CA LYS A 107 42.69 -4.75 4.84
C LYS A 107 42.95 -5.53 6.12
N ILE A 108 42.76 -6.84 6.04
CA ILE A 108 43.17 -7.75 7.11
C ILE A 108 44.71 -7.78 7.13
N SER A 109 45.30 -7.54 8.31
CA SER A 109 46.74 -7.68 8.56
C SER A 109 47.07 -9.02 9.21
N GLU A 110 48.32 -9.48 9.12
CA GLU A 110 48.80 -10.75 9.72
C GLU A 110 48.53 -10.83 11.23
N GLU A 111 48.48 -9.69 11.92
CA GLU A 111 48.19 -9.61 13.37
C GLU A 111 46.70 -9.79 13.72
N ASN A 112 45.77 -9.74 12.75
CA ASN A 112 44.32 -9.82 12.95
C ASN A 112 43.66 -11.03 12.25
N ILE A 113 44.45 -12.04 11.85
CA ILE A 113 43.90 -13.27 11.23
C ILE A 113 43.31 -14.17 12.33
N HIS A 114 42.01 -14.04 12.56
CA HIS A 114 41.22 -15.10 13.18
C HIS A 114 40.51 -15.88 12.07
N LEU A 115 41.09 -17.01 11.67
CA LEU A 115 40.36 -17.98 10.85
C LEU A 115 39.19 -18.49 11.68
N PRO A 116 37.93 -18.37 11.21
CA PRO A 116 36.80 -18.97 11.90
C PRO A 116 37.06 -20.47 12.04
N GLN A 117 36.98 -20.99 13.27
CA GLN A 117 37.02 -22.43 13.49
C GLN A 117 35.74 -23.04 12.93
N ALA A 118 35.87 -24.09 12.10
CA ALA A 118 34.72 -24.82 11.59
C ALA A 118 33.87 -25.32 12.76
N LEU A 119 32.58 -24.98 12.75
CA LEU A 119 31.62 -25.34 13.80
C LEU A 119 31.25 -26.82 13.73
N GLY A 120 31.45 -27.46 12.58
CA GLY A 120 30.94 -28.79 12.28
C GLY A 120 29.42 -28.81 12.21
N LYS A 121 28.80 -27.73 11.71
CA LYS A 121 27.33 -27.55 11.70
C LYS A 121 26.82 -27.17 10.31
N ILE A 122 25.79 -27.87 9.86
CA ILE A 122 25.15 -27.68 8.55
C ILE A 122 23.65 -27.49 8.76
N THR A 123 23.05 -26.52 8.08
CA THR A 123 21.58 -26.36 8.08
C THR A 123 21.01 -26.71 6.71
N VAL A 124 19.94 -27.49 6.68
CA VAL A 124 19.19 -27.87 5.48
C VAL A 124 17.79 -27.29 5.60
N PHE A 125 17.45 -26.37 4.71
CA PHE A 125 16.08 -25.89 4.51
C PHE A 125 15.46 -26.65 3.33
N TRP A 126 14.38 -27.39 3.61
CA TRP A 126 13.63 -28.15 2.61
C TRP A 126 12.25 -27.53 2.40
N ASP A 127 12.06 -26.89 1.25
CA ASP A 127 10.78 -26.30 0.88
C ASP A 127 9.77 -27.41 0.53
N ALA A 128 8.70 -27.52 1.31
CA ALA A 128 7.58 -28.45 1.18
C ALA A 128 6.31 -27.76 0.66
N SER A 129 6.42 -26.56 0.08
CA SER A 129 5.30 -25.91 -0.60
C SER A 129 4.82 -26.73 -1.81
N SER A 130 3.63 -26.39 -2.32
CA SER A 130 3.04 -27.10 -3.46
C SER A 130 4.00 -27.10 -4.66
N LYS A 131 4.55 -28.28 -4.97
CA LYS A 131 5.52 -28.44 -6.06
C LYS A 131 4.87 -28.52 -7.43
N THR A 132 5.56 -28.05 -8.46
CA THR A 132 5.13 -28.30 -9.84
C THR A 132 5.52 -29.73 -10.27
N ARG A 133 5.05 -30.15 -11.45
CA ARG A 133 5.50 -31.42 -12.06
C ARG A 133 6.98 -31.39 -12.47
N ALA A 134 7.60 -30.21 -12.55
CA ALA A 134 8.99 -30.08 -12.97
C ALA A 134 10.01 -30.37 -11.86
N ARG A 135 9.61 -30.29 -10.58
CA ARG A 135 10.52 -30.57 -9.46
C ARG A 135 10.78 -32.06 -9.29
N ASP A 136 12.04 -32.44 -9.47
CA ASP A 136 12.55 -33.80 -9.29
C ASP A 136 13.12 -33.96 -7.86
N THR A 137 12.23 -34.32 -6.93
CA THR A 137 12.59 -34.50 -5.52
C THR A 137 13.52 -35.68 -5.28
N GLU A 138 13.49 -36.70 -6.15
CA GLU A 138 14.36 -37.88 -6.04
C GLU A 138 15.82 -37.52 -6.33
N ARG A 139 16.07 -36.67 -7.33
CA ARG A 139 17.41 -36.12 -7.59
C ARG A 139 17.91 -35.20 -6.48
N GLU A 140 17.03 -34.35 -5.96
CA GLU A 140 17.36 -33.48 -4.81
C GLU A 140 17.76 -34.31 -3.59
N ILE A 141 17.01 -35.37 -3.30
CA ILE A 141 17.32 -36.36 -2.24
C ILE A 141 18.66 -37.05 -2.50
N THR A 142 18.91 -37.47 -3.75
CA THR A 142 20.18 -38.13 -4.12
C THR A 142 21.37 -37.19 -3.91
N PHE A 143 21.26 -35.94 -4.37
CA PHE A 143 22.28 -34.92 -4.13
C PHE A 143 22.51 -34.68 -2.64
N LEU A 144 21.45 -34.56 -1.84
CA LEU A 144 21.56 -34.38 -0.39
C LEU A 144 22.28 -35.56 0.26
N LYS A 145 21.94 -36.79 -0.13
CA LYS A 145 22.59 -38.01 0.37
C LYS A 145 24.09 -38.02 0.05
N GLU A 146 24.46 -37.72 -1.19
CA GLU A 146 25.86 -37.63 -1.62
C GLU A 146 26.61 -36.51 -0.89
N PHE A 147 25.95 -35.36 -0.65
CA PHE A 147 26.56 -34.27 0.08
C PHE A 147 26.83 -34.67 1.54
N LEU A 148 25.85 -35.23 2.24
CA LEU A 148 25.98 -35.58 3.66
C LEU A 148 27.06 -36.65 3.92
N THR A 149 27.27 -37.59 2.99
CA THR A 149 28.33 -38.60 3.13
C THR A 149 29.72 -38.00 3.12
N THR A 150 29.93 -36.87 2.43
CA THR A 150 31.21 -36.14 2.42
C THR A 150 31.47 -35.33 3.70
N LYS A 151 30.49 -35.20 4.59
CA LYS A 151 30.51 -34.36 5.80
C LYS A 151 30.38 -35.18 7.10
N SER A 152 30.83 -36.43 7.08
CA SER A 152 30.75 -37.35 8.23
C SER A 152 31.27 -36.71 9.53
N GLY A 153 30.52 -36.87 10.62
CA GLY A 153 30.86 -36.33 11.94
C GLY A 153 30.37 -34.90 12.24
N ALA A 154 29.84 -34.17 11.24
CA ALA A 154 29.18 -32.88 11.48
C ALA A 154 27.74 -33.06 12.02
N GLU A 155 27.19 -32.03 12.65
CA GLU A 155 25.77 -31.92 13.01
C GLU A 155 24.99 -31.33 11.83
N VAL A 156 23.88 -31.95 11.45
CA VAL A 156 22.94 -31.42 10.45
C VAL A 156 21.59 -31.10 11.10
N ARG A 157 21.16 -29.85 10.98
CA ARG A 157 19.80 -29.41 11.29
C ARG A 157 18.97 -29.40 10.02
N VAL A 158 17.83 -30.07 10.02
CA VAL A 158 16.89 -30.12 8.88
C VAL A 158 15.59 -29.44 9.27
N VAL A 159 15.23 -28.42 8.50
CA VAL A 159 13.98 -27.67 8.65
C VAL A 159 13.14 -27.88 7.39
N ILE A 160 12.03 -28.59 7.53
CA ILE A 160 11.05 -28.80 6.47
C ILE A 160 9.93 -27.78 6.68
N PHE A 161 9.62 -26.99 5.67
CA PHE A 161 8.72 -25.85 5.84
C PHE A 161 7.85 -25.59 4.60
N ASN A 162 6.71 -24.95 4.82
CA ASN A 162 5.82 -24.40 3.80
C ASN A 162 5.25 -23.07 4.30
N GLU A 163 3.92 -22.93 4.43
CA GLU A 163 3.27 -21.84 5.19
C GLU A 163 3.48 -21.96 6.71
N SER A 164 4.08 -23.06 7.16
CA SER A 164 4.42 -23.37 8.55
C SER A 164 5.68 -24.23 8.63
N ILE A 165 6.28 -24.35 9.82
CA ILE A 165 7.34 -25.35 10.06
C ILE A 165 6.67 -26.73 10.19
N VAL A 166 6.97 -27.63 9.25
CA VAL A 166 6.47 -29.01 9.24
C VAL A 166 7.32 -29.89 10.14
N SER A 167 8.64 -29.69 10.12
CA SER A 167 9.61 -30.40 10.97
C SER A 167 10.85 -29.53 11.18
N ASN A 168 11.46 -29.64 12.36
CA ASN A 168 12.75 -29.04 12.69
C ASN A 168 13.51 -30.01 13.59
N THR A 169 14.50 -30.71 13.04
CA THR A 169 15.22 -31.79 13.72
C THR A 169 16.72 -31.68 13.47
N SER A 170 17.53 -32.09 14.45
CA SER A 170 18.99 -32.11 14.34
C SER A 170 19.54 -33.51 14.55
N PHE A 171 20.59 -33.87 13.81
CA PHE A 171 21.25 -35.17 13.88
C PHE A 171 22.76 -35.02 13.75
N SER A 172 23.53 -35.88 14.40
CA SER A 172 24.92 -36.10 14.02
C SER A 172 24.97 -36.97 12.75
N ILE A 173 25.74 -36.55 11.75
CA ILE A 173 25.82 -37.24 10.46
C ILE A 173 26.53 -38.58 10.64
N SER A 174 25.79 -39.64 10.32
CA SER A 174 26.23 -41.04 10.21
C SER A 174 25.45 -41.72 9.08
N GLU A 175 25.86 -42.90 8.65
CA GLU A 175 25.12 -43.66 7.64
C GLU A 175 23.66 -43.95 8.07
N ALA A 176 23.47 -44.36 9.33
CA ALA A 176 22.16 -44.67 9.89
C ALA A 176 21.25 -43.42 9.97
N THR A 177 21.78 -42.31 10.51
CA THR A 177 21.00 -41.06 10.63
C THR A 177 20.72 -40.42 9.28
N THR A 178 21.63 -40.57 8.31
CA THR A 178 21.40 -40.14 6.92
C THR A 178 20.22 -40.91 6.33
N ALA A 179 20.17 -42.24 6.49
CA ALA A 179 19.03 -43.03 6.01
C ALA A 179 17.69 -42.59 6.65
N THR A 180 17.68 -42.30 7.96
CA THR A 180 16.48 -41.78 8.65
C THR A 180 16.06 -40.40 8.12
N LEU A 181 17.02 -39.51 7.88
CA LEU A 181 16.78 -38.18 7.33
C LEU A 181 16.17 -38.24 5.93
N ILE A 182 16.69 -39.13 5.07
CA ILE A 182 16.14 -39.30 3.72
C ILE A 182 14.72 -39.85 3.78
N GLN A 183 14.45 -40.84 4.64
CA GLN A 183 13.09 -41.36 4.86
C GLN A 183 12.12 -40.28 5.37
N LEU A 184 12.59 -39.36 6.22
CA LEU A 184 11.79 -38.22 6.67
C LEU A 184 11.37 -37.33 5.49
N ILE A 185 12.29 -37.04 4.57
CA ILE A 185 12.05 -36.19 3.40
C ILE A 185 11.15 -36.89 2.36
N GLU A 186 11.32 -38.20 2.16
CA GLU A 186 10.49 -39.00 1.23
C GLU A 186 9.00 -39.01 1.62
N ASN A 187 8.70 -38.88 2.93
CA ASN A 187 7.33 -38.87 3.44
C ASN A 187 6.70 -37.46 3.51
N VAL A 188 7.38 -36.43 2.99
CA VAL A 188 6.88 -35.05 3.01
C VAL A 188 5.66 -34.89 2.12
N SER A 189 4.60 -34.31 2.67
CA SER A 189 3.42 -33.87 1.90
C SER A 189 3.64 -32.45 1.39
N TYR A 190 3.64 -32.27 0.07
CA TYR A 190 3.83 -30.98 -0.59
C TYR A 190 2.51 -30.23 -0.71
N LYS A 191 2.35 -29.12 0.02
CA LYS A 191 1.11 -28.33 0.06
C LYS A 191 1.37 -26.89 0.49
N GLY A 192 0.40 -26.03 0.17
CA GLY A 192 0.44 -24.60 0.50
C GLY A 192 1.54 -23.85 -0.26
N TYR A 193 2.10 -22.82 0.36
CA TYR A 193 3.03 -21.88 -0.27
C TYR A 193 4.35 -21.78 0.50
N SER A 194 5.37 -21.18 -0.10
CA SER A 194 6.68 -21.00 0.53
C SER A 194 6.73 -19.69 1.34
N ASP A 195 7.00 -19.79 2.64
CA ASP A 195 7.16 -18.64 3.53
C ASP A 195 8.54 -18.62 4.21
N TYR A 196 9.41 -17.73 3.74
CA TYR A 196 10.79 -17.67 4.24
C TYR A 196 10.92 -16.85 5.52
N SER A 197 9.84 -16.19 5.98
CA SER A 197 9.86 -15.50 7.28
C SER A 197 9.92 -16.47 8.47
N LEU A 198 9.70 -17.76 8.23
CA LEU A 198 9.77 -18.83 9.23
C LEU A 198 11.18 -19.36 9.44
N LEU A 199 12.13 -19.00 8.56
CA LEU A 199 13.47 -19.57 8.57
C LEU A 199 14.37 -18.81 9.54
N GLU A 200 14.66 -19.43 10.67
CA GLU A 200 15.60 -18.92 11.66
C GLU A 200 17.02 -19.42 11.34
N ILE A 201 17.96 -18.48 11.20
CA ILE A 201 19.36 -18.80 10.98
C ILE A 201 20.08 -18.96 12.32
N GLU A 202 20.65 -20.13 12.53
CA GLU A 202 21.59 -20.40 13.62
C GLU A 202 23.04 -20.40 13.09
N PRO A 203 24.06 -20.19 13.94
CA PRO A 203 25.45 -20.33 13.55
C PRO A 203 25.73 -21.71 12.93
N ALA A 204 26.12 -21.71 11.66
CA ALA A 204 26.44 -22.89 10.87
C ALA A 204 27.60 -22.57 9.92
N ASP A 205 28.31 -23.59 9.48
CA ASP A 205 29.38 -23.46 8.48
C ASP A 205 28.81 -23.19 7.09
N GLU A 206 27.65 -23.78 6.78
CA GLU A 206 26.96 -23.63 5.50
C GLU A 206 25.47 -23.99 5.60
N ILE A 207 24.69 -23.44 4.67
CA ILE A 207 23.25 -23.68 4.54
C ILE A 207 22.96 -24.29 3.17
N LEU A 208 22.19 -25.37 3.13
CA LEU A 208 21.60 -25.93 1.91
C LEU A 208 20.12 -25.51 1.83
N LEU A 209 19.72 -24.87 0.75
CA LEU A 209 18.33 -24.51 0.47
C LEU A 209 17.80 -25.30 -0.72
N PHE A 210 16.90 -26.25 -0.47
CA PHE A 210 16.21 -27.02 -1.50
C PHE A 210 14.86 -26.38 -1.80
N ALA A 211 14.80 -25.63 -2.90
CA ALA A 211 13.60 -24.90 -3.28
C ALA A 211 13.46 -24.76 -4.80
N GLU A 212 12.23 -24.93 -5.29
CA GLU A 212 11.90 -24.79 -6.71
C GLU A 212 11.75 -23.33 -7.13
N ASN A 213 11.16 -22.50 -6.26
CA ASN A 213 10.84 -21.11 -6.55
C ASN A 213 11.38 -20.18 -5.46
N LYS A 214 11.56 -18.90 -5.81
CA LYS A 214 11.74 -17.84 -4.82
C LYS A 214 10.55 -17.83 -3.83
N PRO A 215 10.71 -17.35 -2.58
CA PRO A 215 9.62 -17.32 -1.62
C PRO A 215 8.38 -16.60 -2.15
N MET A 216 7.21 -17.18 -1.88
CA MET A 216 5.93 -16.51 -2.11
C MET A 216 5.74 -15.37 -1.11
N PHE A 217 5.96 -15.67 0.18
CA PHE A 217 5.91 -14.69 1.26
C PHE A 217 7.17 -14.73 2.11
N GLY A 218 7.39 -13.63 2.83
CA GLY A 218 8.47 -13.52 3.78
C GLY A 218 9.83 -13.26 3.13
N THR A 219 10.71 -12.63 3.91
CA THR A 219 12.09 -12.36 3.53
C THR A 219 12.98 -13.38 4.19
N PHE A 220 13.88 -14.01 3.42
CA PHE A 220 14.92 -14.84 4.02
C PHE A 220 15.84 -13.96 4.85
N GLN A 221 15.87 -14.13 6.17
CA GLN A 221 16.83 -13.43 7.01
C GLN A 221 18.18 -14.11 6.89
N LEU A 222 19.19 -13.37 6.45
CA LEU A 222 20.50 -13.93 6.10
C LEU A 222 21.59 -13.34 6.98
N ASP A 223 22.58 -14.17 7.33
CA ASP A 223 23.93 -13.71 7.63
C ASP A 223 24.76 -13.78 6.34
N GLN A 224 25.26 -12.64 5.87
CA GLN A 224 26.01 -12.56 4.61
C GLN A 224 27.35 -13.30 4.63
N ASN A 225 27.77 -13.77 5.81
CA ASN A 225 29.01 -14.52 6.02
C ASN A 225 28.80 -16.04 6.09
N ILE A 226 27.55 -16.53 6.15
CA ILE A 226 27.24 -17.96 6.07
C ILE A 226 26.89 -18.31 4.60
N PRO A 227 27.68 -19.15 3.91
CA PRO A 227 27.39 -19.57 2.55
C PRO A 227 26.02 -20.26 2.42
N VAL A 228 25.21 -19.80 1.47
CA VAL A 228 23.92 -20.44 1.13
C VAL A 228 24.02 -21.12 -0.22
N HIS A 229 23.93 -22.44 -0.21
CA HIS A 229 23.94 -23.30 -1.38
C HIS A 229 22.50 -23.62 -1.77
N SER A 230 22.00 -23.02 -2.85
CA SER A 230 20.65 -23.27 -3.36
C SER A 230 20.67 -24.46 -4.33
N ILE A 231 19.76 -25.40 -4.16
CA ILE A 231 19.60 -26.60 -4.98
C ILE A 231 18.22 -26.59 -5.59
N ASN A 232 18.19 -26.69 -6.92
CA ASN A 232 16.96 -26.58 -7.69
C ASN A 232 16.97 -27.59 -8.84
N SER A 233 15.88 -28.36 -8.95
CA SER A 233 15.63 -29.29 -10.06
C SER A 233 14.60 -28.80 -11.07
N GLY A 234 13.93 -27.67 -10.80
CA GLY A 234 12.83 -27.12 -11.60
C GLY A 234 13.27 -26.24 -12.78
N LEU A 235 12.28 -25.66 -13.46
CA LEU A 235 12.47 -24.78 -14.63
C LEU A 235 11.78 -23.43 -14.39
N ASN A 236 12.52 -22.41 -13.94
CA ASN A 236 11.98 -21.05 -13.77
C ASN A 236 13.09 -19.98 -13.78
N THR A 237 13.15 -19.16 -14.82
CA THR A 237 14.18 -18.10 -14.97
C THR A 237 14.11 -17.00 -13.92
N ILE A 238 12.93 -16.68 -13.38
CA ILE A 238 12.77 -15.67 -12.32
C ILE A 238 13.38 -16.20 -11.01
N SER A 239 13.14 -17.46 -10.71
CA SER A 239 13.71 -18.13 -9.53
C SER A 239 15.22 -18.31 -9.67
N ASP A 240 15.72 -18.60 -10.88
CA ASP A 240 17.15 -18.67 -11.16
C ASP A 240 17.87 -17.38 -10.73
N LEU A 241 17.37 -16.20 -11.14
CA LEU A 241 17.96 -14.90 -10.78
C LEU A 241 17.99 -14.64 -9.27
N TYR A 242 16.94 -15.07 -8.56
CA TYR A 242 16.88 -14.96 -7.10
C TYR A 242 17.96 -15.82 -6.43
N PHE A 243 18.09 -17.09 -6.83
CA PHE A 243 19.07 -18.01 -6.26
C PHE A 243 20.51 -17.65 -6.64
N GLU A 244 20.74 -17.11 -7.84
CA GLU A 244 22.03 -16.54 -8.26
C GLU A 244 22.42 -15.36 -7.36
N SER A 245 21.51 -14.41 -7.18
CA SER A 245 21.73 -13.25 -6.28
C SER A 245 21.98 -13.68 -4.82
N LEU A 246 21.30 -14.73 -4.36
CA LEU A 246 21.47 -15.29 -3.02
C LEU A 246 22.86 -15.92 -2.85
N ALA A 247 23.28 -16.72 -3.83
CA ALA A 247 24.59 -17.36 -3.84
C ALA A 247 25.71 -16.30 -3.84
N ASP A 248 25.61 -15.29 -4.71
CA ASP A 248 26.60 -14.22 -4.80
C ASP A 248 26.70 -13.44 -3.48
N PHE A 249 25.56 -13.08 -2.89
CA PHE A 249 25.53 -12.28 -1.66
C PHE A 249 26.04 -13.04 -0.44
N THR A 250 25.88 -14.36 -0.41
CA THR A 250 26.32 -15.21 0.72
C THR A 250 27.66 -15.89 0.47
N SER A 251 28.25 -15.73 -0.72
CA SER A 251 29.39 -16.54 -1.17
C SER A 251 29.12 -18.06 -1.16
N GLY A 252 27.86 -18.43 -1.38
CA GLY A 252 27.44 -19.81 -1.57
C GLY A 252 27.48 -20.24 -3.03
N SER A 253 26.58 -21.14 -3.43
CA SER A 253 26.49 -21.61 -4.81
C SER A 253 25.06 -21.88 -5.22
N TYR A 254 24.76 -21.73 -6.50
CA TYR A 254 23.49 -22.17 -7.05
C TYR A 254 23.66 -23.38 -7.96
N LYS A 255 23.10 -24.54 -7.57
CA LYS A 255 23.21 -25.81 -8.29
C LYS A 255 21.88 -26.16 -8.96
N LYS A 256 21.90 -26.19 -10.29
CA LYS A 256 20.78 -26.66 -11.13
C LYS A 256 20.97 -28.16 -11.41
N LEU A 257 20.07 -29.02 -10.93
CA LEU A 257 20.12 -30.48 -11.09
C LEU A 257 19.43 -30.96 -12.38
N ARG A 258 19.81 -30.36 -13.52
CA ARG A 258 19.21 -30.64 -14.84
C ARG A 258 19.63 -32.03 -15.36
N GLN A 259 18.78 -32.65 -16.16
CA GLN A 259 19.13 -33.85 -16.93
C GLN A 259 20.07 -33.44 -18.09
N ASN A 260 21.02 -34.31 -18.45
CA ASN A 260 21.94 -34.08 -19.57
C ASN A 260 21.23 -33.56 -20.84
N GLU A 261 21.91 -32.65 -21.52
CA GLU A 261 21.53 -32.00 -22.78
C GLU A 261 21.23 -33.01 -23.90
N HIS A 262 20.02 -33.58 -23.96
CA HIS A 262 19.43 -34.14 -25.20
C HIS A 262 17.92 -34.29 -25.07
N THR A 263 17.26 -33.14 -24.89
CA THR A 263 16.01 -32.77 -25.56
C THR A 263 15.74 -31.35 -25.08
N MET A 264 16.30 -30.38 -25.81
CA MET A 264 15.65 -29.08 -25.89
C MET A 264 14.31 -29.28 -26.62
N THR A 265 13.32 -29.88 -25.95
CA THR A 265 12.00 -29.26 -26.03
C THR A 265 12.20 -27.94 -25.35
N SER A 266 12.42 -26.92 -26.18
CA SER A 266 12.36 -25.52 -25.82
C SER A 266 11.54 -25.35 -24.55
N VAL A 267 12.16 -24.81 -23.50
CA VAL A 267 11.47 -23.95 -22.54
C VAL A 267 10.40 -23.26 -23.34
N THR A 268 9.12 -23.53 -23.07
CA THR A 268 8.02 -22.99 -23.85
C THR A 268 8.32 -21.51 -24.03
N ASN A 269 8.78 -21.10 -25.21
CA ASN A 269 8.71 -19.72 -25.62
C ASN A 269 7.22 -19.48 -25.47
N GLU A 270 6.82 -18.80 -24.40
CA GLU A 270 5.43 -18.42 -24.24
C GLU A 270 5.07 -17.75 -25.56
N SER A 271 4.20 -18.38 -26.33
CA SER A 271 3.82 -17.80 -27.61
C SER A 271 3.04 -16.56 -27.24
N TYR A 272 3.61 -15.40 -27.52
CA TYR A 272 2.90 -14.16 -27.32
C TYR A 272 2.01 -13.93 -28.52
N ILE A 273 0.75 -13.63 -28.25
CA ILE A 273 -0.11 -12.98 -29.24
C ILE A 273 -0.05 -11.47 -29.00
N THR A 274 -0.21 -10.72 -30.08
CA THR A 274 -0.29 -9.27 -30.08
C THR A 274 -1.57 -8.86 -30.79
N GLY A 275 -2.01 -7.64 -30.55
CA GLY A 275 -3.17 -7.11 -31.26
C GLY A 275 -3.59 -5.74 -30.78
N GLN A 276 -4.73 -5.30 -31.27
CA GLN A 276 -5.34 -4.02 -30.87
C GLN A 276 -6.82 -4.23 -30.52
N PHE A 277 -7.26 -3.58 -29.44
CA PHE A 277 -8.65 -3.56 -29.01
C PHE A 277 -9.29 -2.21 -29.35
N LEU A 278 -10.36 -2.24 -30.13
CA LEU A 278 -10.93 -1.06 -30.78
C LEU A 278 -12.45 -1.00 -30.57
N GLN A 279 -13.00 0.22 -30.53
CA GLN A 279 -14.43 0.50 -30.63
C GLN A 279 -14.68 1.31 -31.91
N GLY A 280 -15.16 0.63 -32.96
CA GLY A 280 -15.12 1.20 -34.31
C GLY A 280 -13.67 1.42 -34.76
N GLU A 281 -13.29 2.67 -35.02
CA GLU A 281 -11.89 3.05 -35.33
C GLU A 281 -11.12 3.59 -34.11
N MET A 282 -11.79 3.79 -32.97
CA MET A 282 -11.18 4.37 -31.78
C MET A 282 -10.48 3.29 -30.94
N PRO A 283 -9.25 3.52 -30.46
CA PRO A 283 -8.60 2.60 -29.54
C PRO A 283 -9.31 2.58 -28.18
N VAL A 284 -9.37 1.40 -27.57
CA VAL A 284 -9.88 1.22 -26.19
C VAL A 284 -8.69 1.05 -25.25
N PRO A 285 -8.27 2.14 -24.56
CA PRO A 285 -7.11 2.09 -23.70
C PRO A 285 -7.40 1.42 -22.36
N TYR A 286 -6.37 0.83 -21.76
CA TYR A 286 -6.40 0.26 -20.42
C TYR A 286 -7.51 -0.78 -20.17
N ALA A 287 -7.96 -1.47 -21.22
CA ALA A 287 -8.89 -2.57 -21.12
C ALA A 287 -8.20 -3.78 -20.49
N ILE A 288 -8.88 -4.46 -19.57
CA ILE A 288 -8.37 -5.65 -18.89
C ILE A 288 -8.57 -6.86 -19.80
N ILE A 289 -7.54 -7.68 -19.93
CA ILE A 289 -7.54 -8.92 -20.69
C ILE A 289 -7.27 -10.06 -19.72
N ALA A 290 -8.28 -10.88 -19.45
CA ALA A 290 -8.15 -12.06 -18.59
C ALA A 290 -8.02 -13.33 -19.43
N LYS A 291 -7.13 -14.23 -19.01
CA LYS A 291 -7.00 -15.56 -19.60
C LYS A 291 -7.85 -16.57 -18.81
N GLU A 292 -8.75 -17.27 -19.48
CA GLU A 292 -9.63 -18.26 -18.83
C GLU A 292 -8.80 -19.38 -18.17
N GLY A 293 -9.16 -19.78 -16.94
CA GLY A 293 -8.42 -20.77 -16.16
C GLY A 293 -7.19 -20.22 -15.43
N SER A 294 -6.97 -18.90 -15.46
CA SER A 294 -5.89 -18.17 -14.79
C SER A 294 -6.43 -16.91 -14.11
N LEU A 295 -5.75 -16.47 -13.03
CA LEU A 295 -5.99 -15.15 -12.43
C LEU A 295 -5.09 -14.06 -13.04
N GLN A 296 -4.24 -14.38 -14.02
CA GLN A 296 -3.42 -13.38 -14.69
C GLN A 296 -4.28 -12.44 -15.54
N GLU A 297 -4.07 -11.14 -15.33
CA GLU A 297 -4.68 -10.06 -16.09
C GLU A 297 -3.60 -9.26 -16.82
N PHE A 298 -3.91 -8.86 -18.05
CA PHE A 298 -3.08 -7.97 -18.87
C PHE A 298 -3.90 -6.72 -19.20
N ASN A 299 -3.26 -5.66 -19.67
CA ASN A 299 -3.96 -4.43 -20.07
C ASN A 299 -3.59 -4.02 -21.48
N THR A 300 -4.52 -3.36 -22.18
CA THR A 300 -4.16 -2.58 -23.37
C THR A 300 -3.41 -1.31 -22.97
N ASP A 301 -2.52 -0.83 -23.84
CA ASP A 301 -1.87 0.48 -23.67
C ASP A 301 -2.80 1.65 -24.02
N ALA A 302 -2.28 2.88 -24.03
CA ALA A 302 -3.07 4.08 -24.32
C ALA A 302 -3.61 4.12 -25.77
N GLU A 303 -3.00 3.34 -26.66
CA GLU A 303 -3.32 3.19 -28.07
C GLU A 303 -4.12 1.90 -28.34
N GLY A 304 -4.54 1.18 -27.30
CA GLY A 304 -5.35 -0.02 -27.39
C GLY A 304 -4.59 -1.28 -27.79
N TYR A 305 -3.26 -1.23 -27.92
CA TYR A 305 -2.46 -2.42 -28.25
C TYR A 305 -2.27 -3.32 -27.02
N PHE A 306 -2.16 -4.62 -27.28
CA PHE A 306 -1.89 -5.60 -26.25
C PHE A 306 -0.86 -6.64 -26.69
N LYS A 307 -0.19 -7.24 -25.69
CA LYS A 307 0.69 -8.39 -25.84
C LYS A 307 0.43 -9.37 -24.69
N VAL A 308 0.01 -10.58 -25.02
CA VAL A 308 -0.46 -11.58 -24.03
C VAL A 308 0.17 -12.94 -24.32
N PRO A 309 0.72 -13.66 -23.31
CA PRO A 309 1.19 -15.04 -23.46
C PRO A 309 0.00 -16.00 -23.61
N ALA A 310 -0.23 -16.47 -24.83
CA ALA A 310 -1.34 -17.36 -25.16
C ALA A 310 -1.03 -18.28 -26.36
N THR A 311 -1.50 -19.51 -26.30
CA THR A 311 -1.36 -20.52 -27.36
C THR A 311 -2.71 -20.79 -28.03
N ALA A 312 -2.69 -21.45 -29.20
CA ALA A 312 -3.91 -21.84 -29.89
C ALA A 312 -4.83 -22.68 -28.98
N GLY A 313 -6.10 -22.29 -28.89
CA GLY A 313 -7.10 -22.88 -28.00
C GLY A 313 -7.35 -22.08 -26.72
N ASP A 314 -6.42 -21.20 -26.31
CA ASP A 314 -6.64 -20.30 -25.17
C ASP A 314 -7.82 -19.35 -25.45
N ARG A 315 -8.56 -19.00 -24.41
CA ARG A 315 -9.65 -18.02 -24.46
C ARG A 315 -9.28 -16.80 -23.64
N LEU A 316 -9.32 -15.64 -24.27
CA LEU A 316 -9.01 -14.34 -23.67
C LEU A 316 -10.28 -13.50 -23.64
N THR A 317 -10.66 -13.01 -22.48
CA THR A 317 -11.82 -12.13 -22.33
C THR A 317 -11.36 -10.70 -22.04
N PHE A 318 -11.82 -9.77 -22.88
CA PHE A 318 -11.55 -8.35 -22.82
C PHE A 318 -12.68 -7.65 -22.07
N TYR A 319 -12.33 -6.88 -21.05
CA TYR A 319 -13.22 -6.08 -20.23
C TYR A 319 -12.86 -4.60 -20.37
N SER A 320 -13.86 -3.75 -20.59
CA SER A 320 -13.68 -2.30 -20.59
C SER A 320 -14.98 -1.64 -20.14
N LEU A 321 -14.84 -0.49 -19.47
CA LEU A 321 -15.98 0.27 -18.95
C LEU A 321 -16.94 0.64 -20.08
N GLY A 322 -18.24 0.41 -19.88
CA GLY A 322 -19.28 0.73 -20.88
C GLY A 322 -19.41 -0.24 -22.05
N ASN A 323 -18.62 -1.33 -22.11
CA ASN A 323 -18.68 -2.35 -23.16
C ASN A 323 -19.03 -3.74 -22.60
N TYR A 324 -19.67 -4.57 -23.42
CA TYR A 324 -19.87 -6.00 -23.12
C TYR A 324 -18.52 -6.74 -23.16
N PRO A 325 -18.28 -7.68 -22.23
CA PRO A 325 -17.09 -8.52 -22.26
C PRO A 325 -16.96 -9.23 -23.61
N LYS A 326 -15.77 -9.15 -24.22
CA LYS A 326 -15.51 -9.77 -25.53
C LYS A 326 -14.51 -10.91 -25.39
N THR A 327 -14.94 -12.13 -25.73
CA THR A 327 -14.04 -13.29 -25.72
C THR A 327 -13.44 -13.55 -27.10
N LEU A 328 -12.12 -13.68 -27.14
CA LEU A 328 -11.32 -14.12 -28.27
C LEU A 328 -10.82 -15.55 -28.00
N THR A 329 -11.09 -16.48 -28.92
CA THR A 329 -10.41 -17.78 -28.95
C THR A 329 -9.16 -17.66 -29.81
N VAL A 330 -8.00 -17.96 -29.23
CA VAL A 330 -6.70 -17.87 -29.89
C VAL A 330 -6.61 -18.98 -30.94
N ALA A 331 -6.41 -18.58 -32.20
CA ALA A 331 -6.10 -19.46 -33.31
C ALA A 331 -4.57 -19.56 -33.52
N SER A 332 -4.12 -20.22 -34.59
CA SER A 332 -2.70 -20.39 -34.92
C SER A 332 -1.96 -19.10 -35.33
N LYS A 333 -2.65 -17.96 -35.45
CA LYS A 333 -2.06 -16.66 -35.77
C LYS A 333 -1.60 -15.92 -34.51
N THR A 334 -0.63 -15.02 -34.67
CA THR A 334 -0.03 -14.24 -33.57
C THR A 334 -0.49 -12.78 -33.49
N LEU A 335 -1.22 -12.28 -34.50
CA LEU A 335 -1.75 -10.91 -34.55
C LEU A 335 -3.28 -10.89 -34.62
N TYR A 336 -3.91 -10.06 -33.78
CA TYR A 336 -5.37 -9.95 -33.64
C TYR A 336 -5.86 -8.50 -33.67
N GLN A 337 -7.10 -8.34 -34.11
CA GLN A 337 -7.88 -7.12 -33.92
C GLN A 337 -9.17 -7.54 -33.24
N VAL A 338 -9.46 -6.94 -32.09
CA VAL A 338 -10.61 -7.30 -31.26
C VAL A 338 -11.51 -6.08 -31.17
N MET A 339 -12.81 -6.26 -31.43
CA MET A 339 -13.79 -5.18 -31.43
C MET A 339 -14.61 -5.19 -30.16
N ALA A 340 -14.61 -4.08 -29.43
CA ALA A 340 -15.49 -3.81 -28.30
C ALA A 340 -16.93 -3.62 -28.78
N VAL A 341 -17.89 -4.02 -27.94
CA VAL A 341 -19.31 -3.84 -28.19
C VAL A 341 -19.88 -2.95 -27.09
N PRO A 342 -20.28 -1.70 -27.36
CA PRO A 342 -20.82 -0.82 -26.34
C PRO A 342 -22.15 -1.34 -25.79
N LYS A 343 -22.41 -1.08 -24.49
CA LYS A 343 -23.65 -1.46 -23.80
C LYS A 343 -24.81 -0.49 -24.03
N ALA A 344 -24.51 0.75 -24.40
CA ALA A 344 -25.51 1.78 -24.66
C ALA A 344 -25.48 2.21 -26.14
N GLU A 345 -26.66 2.34 -26.76
CA GLU A 345 -26.83 3.30 -27.85
C GLU A 345 -26.56 4.70 -27.29
N GLN A 346 -25.78 5.51 -28.01
CA GLN A 346 -25.50 6.90 -27.62
C GLN A 346 -26.81 7.68 -27.48
N LEU A 347 -27.35 7.80 -26.26
CA LEU A 347 -28.40 8.77 -25.97
C LEU A 347 -27.74 10.14 -25.83
N ALA A 348 -28.12 11.05 -26.73
CA ALA A 348 -27.71 12.44 -26.73
C ALA A 348 -28.00 13.06 -25.35
N GLU A 349 -26.96 13.72 -24.82
CA GLU A 349 -26.98 14.48 -23.58
C GLU A 349 -28.21 15.40 -23.50
N VAL A 350 -29.18 15.05 -22.66
CA VAL A 350 -30.30 15.93 -22.34
C VAL A 350 -29.81 16.95 -21.32
N ASN A 351 -29.39 18.11 -21.82
CA ASN A 351 -29.09 19.29 -21.02
C ASN A 351 -30.37 19.77 -20.30
N LEU A 352 -30.61 19.28 -19.09
CA LEU A 352 -31.60 19.85 -18.19
C LEU A 352 -31.09 21.21 -17.68
N LYS A 353 -31.48 22.29 -18.34
CA LYS A 353 -31.36 23.64 -17.78
C LYS A 353 -32.39 23.81 -16.67
N ALA A 354 -31.99 23.47 -15.45
CA ALA A 354 -32.70 23.89 -14.25
C ALA A 354 -32.49 25.40 -14.04
N SER A 355 -33.58 26.16 -14.01
CA SER A 355 -33.61 27.57 -13.62
C SER A 355 -33.46 27.67 -12.09
N TYR A 356 -32.28 28.07 -11.62
CA TYR A 356 -32.00 28.27 -10.20
C TYR A 356 -32.72 29.52 -9.65
N LYS A 357 -33.55 29.34 -8.62
CA LYS A 357 -34.07 30.43 -7.79
C LYS A 357 -33.10 30.65 -6.62
N ARG A 358 -32.61 31.88 -6.52
CA ARG A 358 -31.52 32.36 -5.65
C ARG A 358 -31.82 32.14 -4.15
N SER A 359 -30.85 31.66 -3.37
CA SER A 359 -30.85 31.81 -1.91
C SER A 359 -30.16 33.13 -1.53
N GLU A 360 -30.64 33.78 -0.48
CA GLU A 360 -30.02 34.94 0.16
C GLU A 360 -28.58 34.58 0.60
N TYR A 361 -27.56 35.16 -0.04
CA TYR A 361 -26.17 35.00 0.40
C TYR A 361 -25.36 36.29 0.23
N ALA A 362 -24.37 36.44 1.12
CA ALA A 362 -23.41 37.51 1.28
C ALA A 362 -22.02 37.07 0.77
N PHE A 363 -21.49 37.75 -0.24
CA PHE A 363 -20.22 37.52 -0.95
C PHE A 363 -20.31 36.73 -2.28
N ASP A 364 -20.36 37.49 -3.38
CA ASP A 364 -20.33 36.98 -4.75
C ASP A 364 -18.94 37.20 -5.37
N SER A 365 -18.19 36.11 -5.61
CA SER A 365 -16.85 36.20 -6.22
C SER A 365 -16.87 36.57 -7.71
N ILE A 366 -18.01 36.40 -8.38
CA ILE A 366 -18.22 36.76 -9.79
C ILE A 366 -18.64 38.23 -9.90
N LEU A 367 -19.52 38.70 -9.01
CA LEU A 367 -20.03 40.07 -9.00
C LEU A 367 -19.22 41.04 -8.10
N GLN A 368 -18.27 40.55 -7.30
CA GLN A 368 -17.48 41.35 -6.36
C GLN A 368 -18.33 42.15 -5.35
N LEU A 369 -19.41 41.55 -4.85
CA LEU A 369 -20.32 42.15 -3.86
C LEU A 369 -20.19 41.41 -2.53
N ASP A 370 -20.36 42.10 -1.40
CA ASP A 370 -20.39 41.53 -0.03
C ASP A 370 -21.55 42.15 0.77
N MET A 371 -22.00 41.52 1.85
CA MET A 371 -23.11 42.03 2.68
C MET A 371 -22.57 42.70 3.94
N VAL A 372 -22.78 44.00 4.07
CA VAL A 372 -22.31 44.83 5.16
C VAL A 372 -23.50 45.47 5.86
N GLU A 373 -23.73 45.13 7.14
CA GLU A 373 -24.89 45.62 7.93
C GLU A 373 -26.24 45.41 7.21
N GLY A 374 -26.41 44.25 6.56
CA GLY A 374 -27.64 43.92 5.82
C GLY A 374 -27.79 44.61 4.47
N ARG A 375 -26.74 45.26 3.94
CA ARG A 375 -26.73 45.89 2.61
C ARG A 375 -25.64 45.28 1.73
N GLU A 376 -25.96 45.01 0.47
CA GLU A 376 -24.95 44.61 -0.52
C GLU A 376 -24.05 45.80 -0.88
N VAL A 377 -22.74 45.63 -0.73
CA VAL A 377 -21.72 46.62 -1.08
C VAL A 377 -20.65 46.02 -1.99
N PRO A 378 -20.15 46.77 -2.98
CA PRO A 378 -19.07 46.29 -3.84
C PRO A 378 -17.74 46.27 -3.08
N VAL A 379 -17.05 45.13 -3.09
CA VAL A 379 -15.76 44.93 -2.41
C VAL A 379 -14.69 44.49 -3.40
N ARG A 380 -13.42 44.78 -3.13
CA ARG A 380 -12.30 44.31 -3.94
C ARG A 380 -11.61 43.15 -3.26
N SER A 381 -11.66 41.97 -3.89
CA SER A 381 -10.99 40.77 -3.41
C SER A 381 -9.49 40.83 -3.63
N VAL A 382 -8.72 40.51 -2.60
CA VAL A 382 -7.27 40.30 -2.65
C VAL A 382 -7.02 38.80 -2.69
N HIS A 383 -6.55 38.29 -3.82
CA HIS A 383 -6.19 36.88 -3.93
C HIS A 383 -4.90 36.58 -3.17
N LYS A 384 -4.78 35.37 -2.64
CA LYS A 384 -3.58 34.92 -1.90
C LYS A 384 -2.29 34.98 -2.72
N SER A 385 -2.40 34.83 -4.05
CA SER A 385 -1.28 35.02 -4.98
C SER A 385 -0.76 36.47 -5.04
N GLN A 386 -1.58 37.44 -4.62
CA GLN A 386 -1.24 38.85 -4.54
C GLN A 386 -0.69 39.24 -3.16
N PHE A 387 -0.70 38.34 -2.17
CA PHE A 387 -0.17 38.63 -0.85
C PHE A 387 1.34 38.85 -0.91
N ASN A 388 1.84 39.76 -0.08
CA ASN A 388 3.27 39.93 0.10
C ASN A 388 3.89 38.63 0.67
N ARG A 389 4.86 38.06 -0.05
CA ARG A 389 5.38 36.69 0.16
C ARG A 389 6.05 36.41 1.52
N ASN A 390 6.30 37.46 2.32
CA ASN A 390 6.91 37.39 3.65
C ASN A 390 6.02 38.02 4.75
N ALA A 391 4.71 38.10 4.52
CA ALA A 391 3.78 38.72 5.46
C ALA A 391 3.51 37.83 6.68
N PHE A 392 3.72 38.37 7.88
CA PHE A 392 3.39 37.71 9.15
C PHE A 392 2.03 38.15 9.70
N THR A 393 1.59 39.37 9.35
CA THR A 393 0.27 39.90 9.71
C THR A 393 -0.58 40.19 8.47
N ILE A 394 -1.90 40.32 8.66
CA ILE A 394 -2.81 40.71 7.58
C ILE A 394 -2.45 42.10 7.04
N GLY A 395 -2.03 43.02 7.91
CA GLY A 395 -1.55 44.34 7.49
C GLY A 395 -0.38 44.24 6.52
N ASP A 396 0.59 43.36 6.78
CA ASP A 396 1.73 43.13 5.88
C ASP A 396 1.29 42.45 4.58
N ALA A 397 0.32 41.54 4.65
CA ALA A 397 -0.15 40.77 3.50
C ALA A 397 -0.80 41.65 2.43
N ILE A 398 -1.50 42.71 2.85
CA ILE A 398 -2.26 43.60 1.96
C ILE A 398 -1.66 45.01 1.83
N ASP A 399 -0.51 45.28 2.44
CA ASP A 399 0.11 46.60 2.35
C ASP A 399 0.40 46.97 0.89
N GLY A 400 -0.13 48.13 0.47
CA GLY A 400 -0.06 48.62 -0.90
C GLY A 400 -1.14 48.11 -1.86
N ILE A 401 -1.98 47.15 -1.44
CA ILE A 401 -3.01 46.56 -2.29
C ILE A 401 -4.33 47.33 -2.16
N TYR A 402 -4.89 47.77 -3.29
CA TYR A 402 -6.15 48.56 -3.37
C TYR A 402 -6.19 49.79 -2.45
N GLY A 403 -5.02 50.39 -2.17
CA GLY A 403 -4.90 51.56 -1.31
C GLY A 403 -4.92 51.24 0.19
N ALA A 404 -4.82 49.96 0.58
CA ALA A 404 -4.58 49.57 1.96
C ALA A 404 -3.15 49.93 2.38
N ARG A 405 -3.00 50.52 3.57
CA ARG A 405 -1.70 50.81 4.19
C ARG A 405 -1.72 50.47 5.67
N SER A 406 -0.76 49.66 6.11
CA SER A 406 -0.58 49.27 7.51
C SER A 406 0.37 50.24 8.21
N TYR A 407 -0.03 50.74 9.38
CA TYR A 407 0.79 51.65 10.18
C TYR A 407 0.84 51.18 11.63
N TYR A 408 2.05 51.03 12.16
CA TYR A 408 2.27 50.80 13.58
C TYR A 408 2.38 52.14 14.31
N SER A 409 1.60 52.32 15.39
CA SER A 409 1.69 53.48 16.28
C SER A 409 2.52 53.14 17.52
N PRO A 410 3.77 53.65 17.64
CA PRO A 410 4.60 53.39 18.81
C PRO A 410 4.02 53.98 20.10
N ARG A 411 3.19 55.03 19.99
CA ARG A 411 2.55 55.68 21.15
C ARG A 411 1.35 54.89 21.70
N GLN A 412 0.66 54.13 20.87
CA GLN A 412 -0.52 53.34 21.27
C GLN A 412 -0.24 51.84 21.34
N GLY A 413 0.92 51.39 20.87
CA GLY A 413 1.28 49.97 20.78
C GLY A 413 0.36 49.17 19.87
N GLN A 414 -0.25 49.82 18.86
CA GLN A 414 -1.29 49.24 18.00
C GLN A 414 -1.01 49.52 16.53
N THR A 415 -1.38 48.56 15.69
CA THR A 415 -1.34 48.59 14.24
C THR A 415 -2.73 48.89 13.72
N TYR A 416 -2.83 49.89 12.86
CA TYR A 416 -4.09 50.22 12.18
C TYR A 416 -3.87 50.17 10.68
N ILE A 417 -4.92 49.82 9.95
CA ILE A 417 -4.91 49.83 8.49
C ILE A 417 -5.78 50.98 8.01
N THR A 418 -5.28 51.72 7.03
CA THR A 418 -6.05 52.72 6.29
C THR A 418 -6.37 52.20 4.91
N VAL A 419 -7.48 52.62 4.33
CA VAL A 419 -7.85 52.31 2.94
C VAL A 419 -8.12 53.62 2.21
N GLY A 420 -7.24 53.96 1.26
CA GLY A 420 -7.32 55.19 0.49
C GLY A 420 -7.14 56.47 1.33
N GLY A 421 -6.35 56.40 2.42
CA GLY A 421 -6.05 57.52 3.32
C GLY A 421 -7.04 57.72 4.48
N GLY A 422 -8.15 56.98 4.52
CA GLY A 422 -9.09 56.97 5.64
C GLY A 422 -8.94 55.71 6.51
N CYS A 423 -9.28 55.79 7.80
CA CYS A 423 -9.23 54.63 8.70
C CYS A 423 -10.20 53.51 8.27
N ALA A 424 -9.77 52.26 8.44
CA ALA A 424 -10.56 51.07 8.14
C ALA A 424 -10.72 50.17 9.37
N ARG A 425 -11.90 49.57 9.50
CA ARG A 425 -12.19 48.56 10.53
C ARG A 425 -11.99 47.15 9.96
N VAL A 426 -11.50 46.24 10.79
CA VAL A 426 -11.19 44.87 10.38
C VAL A 426 -12.21 43.91 10.98
N PHE A 427 -12.84 43.13 10.11
CA PHE A 427 -13.81 42.11 10.46
C PHE A 427 -13.27 40.77 10.04
N VAL A 428 -13.22 39.82 10.97
CA VAL A 428 -12.87 38.43 10.68
C VAL A 428 -14.12 37.61 10.92
N ASP A 429 -14.58 36.90 9.91
CA ASP A 429 -15.71 35.98 10.06
C ASP A 429 -16.95 36.68 10.68
N GLY A 430 -17.13 37.97 10.34
CA GLY A 430 -18.22 38.83 10.82
C GLY A 430 -17.97 39.53 12.16
N VAL A 431 -16.90 39.21 12.88
CA VAL A 431 -16.56 39.83 14.18
C VAL A 431 -15.51 40.91 13.99
N GLU A 432 -15.77 42.12 14.50
CA GLU A 432 -14.78 43.20 14.51
C GLU A 432 -13.65 42.85 15.49
N MET A 433 -12.41 42.82 15.01
CA MET A 433 -11.25 42.52 15.84
C MET A 433 -9.99 43.25 15.36
N ARG A 434 -8.94 43.21 16.20
CA ARG A 434 -7.67 43.87 15.92
C ARG A 434 -6.84 43.08 14.92
N VAL A 435 -6.03 43.79 14.14
CA VAL A 435 -5.25 43.26 13.01
C VAL A 435 -4.20 42.24 13.46
N GLU A 436 -3.65 42.42 14.65
CA GLU A 436 -2.58 41.60 15.23
C GLU A 436 -3.07 40.24 15.74
N SER A 437 -4.38 40.08 15.89
CA SER A 437 -4.98 38.88 16.49
C SER A 437 -5.20 37.73 15.49
N ILE A 438 -4.69 37.83 14.26
CA ILE A 438 -5.09 36.96 13.15
C ILE A 438 -3.87 36.40 12.39
N PRO A 439 -3.61 35.08 12.48
CA PRO A 439 -2.55 34.44 11.70
C PRO A 439 -2.88 34.41 10.20
N VAL A 440 -1.95 34.88 9.34
CA VAL A 440 -2.13 34.94 7.88
C VAL A 440 -2.38 33.57 7.24
N HIS A 441 -1.89 32.48 7.84
CA HIS A 441 -2.09 31.13 7.32
C HIS A 441 -3.54 30.63 7.44
N LEU A 442 -4.32 31.15 8.40
CA LEU A 442 -5.75 30.85 8.58
C LEU A 442 -6.63 31.63 7.60
N VAL A 443 -6.09 32.65 6.95
CA VAL A 443 -6.81 33.50 6.00
C VAL A 443 -6.97 32.79 4.67
N GLU A 444 -8.22 32.68 4.24
CA GLU A 444 -8.61 32.13 2.94
C GLU A 444 -8.80 33.25 1.92
N ASN A 445 -9.49 34.33 2.30
CA ASN A 445 -9.76 35.48 1.43
C ASN A 445 -9.73 36.79 2.23
N ILE A 446 -9.36 37.88 1.56
CA ILE A 446 -9.47 39.24 2.09
C ILE A 446 -10.21 40.10 1.08
N SER A 447 -11.22 40.84 1.55
CA SER A 447 -12.00 41.79 0.75
C SER A 447 -11.86 43.19 1.32
N ILE A 448 -11.61 44.17 0.46
CA ILE A 448 -11.42 45.57 0.85
C ILE A 448 -12.60 46.39 0.35
N PHE A 449 -13.32 47.03 1.28
CA PHE A 449 -14.35 48.02 1.00
C PHE A 449 -13.80 49.42 1.27
N LYS A 450 -13.69 50.23 0.22
CA LYS A 450 -13.36 51.65 0.34
C LYS A 450 -14.65 52.47 0.37
N SER A 451 -14.93 53.12 1.49
CA SER A 451 -16.07 54.03 1.60
C SER A 451 -15.66 55.47 1.34
N TYR A 452 -16.53 56.22 0.68
CA TYR A 452 -16.42 57.68 0.48
C TYR A 452 -17.31 58.47 1.45
N SER A 453 -18.00 57.78 2.37
CA SER A 453 -18.89 58.42 3.34
C SER A 453 -18.10 59.29 4.32
N ARG A 454 -18.49 60.56 4.46
CA ARG A 454 -17.92 61.50 5.44
C ARG A 454 -18.68 61.55 6.76
N VAL A 455 -19.76 60.76 6.88
CA VAL A 455 -20.70 60.81 8.01
C VAL A 455 -20.39 59.71 9.03
N LEU A 456 -19.76 58.60 8.62
CA LEU A 456 -19.46 57.45 9.47
C LEU A 456 -18.00 57.46 9.94
N PRO A 457 -17.71 57.29 11.24
CA PRO A 457 -16.34 57.10 11.72
C PRO A 457 -15.77 55.76 11.21
N CYS A 458 -14.58 55.83 10.60
CA CYS A 458 -13.88 54.71 9.95
C CYS A 458 -14.80 53.86 9.04
N PRO A 459 -15.21 54.43 7.89
CA PRO A 459 -16.26 53.87 7.06
C PRO A 459 -15.75 52.77 6.11
N SER A 460 -14.43 52.68 5.91
CA SER A 460 -13.81 51.61 5.13
C SER A 460 -13.72 50.32 5.94
N ARG A 461 -13.76 49.17 5.26
CA ARG A 461 -13.71 47.85 5.90
C ARG A 461 -12.69 46.94 5.24
N ILE A 462 -12.04 46.13 6.05
CA ILE A 462 -11.23 44.99 5.64
C ILE A 462 -11.93 43.76 6.19
N ILE A 463 -12.39 42.92 5.30
CA ILE A 463 -13.17 41.74 5.62
C ILE A 463 -12.29 40.53 5.35
N VAL A 464 -12.03 39.75 6.38
CA VAL A 464 -11.17 38.58 6.36
C VAL A 464 -12.05 37.38 6.55
N THR A 465 -12.02 36.45 5.60
CA THR A 465 -12.69 35.16 5.76
C THR A 465 -11.65 34.10 6.08
N THR A 466 -11.79 33.44 7.23
CA THR A 466 -10.88 32.36 7.60
C THR A 466 -11.28 31.04 6.94
N ARG A 467 -10.35 30.08 6.97
CA ARG A 467 -10.59 28.71 6.52
C ARG A 467 -11.64 27.98 7.37
N LEU A 468 -11.86 28.40 8.61
CA LEU A 468 -12.78 27.77 9.57
C LEU A 468 -14.15 28.44 9.62
N HIS A 469 -14.38 29.48 8.82
CA HIS A 469 -15.69 30.12 8.72
C HIS A 469 -16.76 29.09 8.37
N LYS A 470 -17.87 29.08 9.11
CA LYS A 470 -18.96 28.10 8.93
C LYS A 470 -19.45 28.04 7.48
N ASP A 471 -19.53 29.18 6.81
CA ASP A 471 -19.98 29.24 5.42
C ASP A 471 -18.91 28.80 4.41
N ARG A 472 -17.61 28.83 4.78
CA ARG A 472 -16.53 28.27 3.95
C ARG A 472 -16.41 26.76 4.13
N ILE A 473 -16.62 26.28 5.35
CA ILE A 473 -16.81 24.86 5.62
C ILE A 473 -18.01 24.38 4.79
N ASP A 474 -19.16 25.06 4.86
CA ASP A 474 -20.36 24.80 4.06
C ASP A 474 -20.11 24.92 2.54
N GLN A 475 -19.34 25.89 2.05
CA GLN A 475 -18.96 25.94 0.62
C GLN A 475 -18.03 24.81 0.19
N ARG A 476 -17.05 24.41 1.01
CA ARG A 476 -16.19 23.25 0.71
C ARG A 476 -16.99 21.97 0.75
N LEU A 477 -17.93 21.90 1.68
CA LEU A 477 -18.92 20.86 1.79
C LEU A 477 -19.77 20.83 0.48
N ARG A 478 -20.46 21.91 0.11
CA ARG A 478 -21.23 22.01 -1.15
C ARG A 478 -20.40 21.72 -2.41
N LYS A 479 -19.15 22.19 -2.46
CA LYS A 479 -18.21 21.94 -3.59
C LYS A 479 -17.70 20.50 -3.64
N LYS A 480 -17.79 19.76 -2.52
CA LYS A 480 -17.61 18.31 -2.41
C LYS A 480 -18.95 17.55 -2.42
N GLY A 481 -20.06 18.20 -2.82
CA GLY A 481 -21.39 17.58 -2.91
C GLY A 481 -22.20 17.52 -1.62
N TYR A 482 -21.68 18.04 -0.50
CA TYR A 482 -22.43 18.16 0.76
C TYR A 482 -23.29 19.43 0.73
N GLU A 483 -24.42 19.41 0.03
CA GLU A 483 -25.50 20.36 0.32
C GLU A 483 -26.12 19.96 1.66
N GLN A 484 -26.28 20.90 2.58
CA GLN A 484 -27.21 20.71 3.70
C GLN A 484 -28.63 20.76 3.12
N LEU A 485 -29.03 19.68 2.46
CA LEU A 485 -30.34 19.49 1.86
C LEU A 485 -31.37 19.59 2.99
N LYS A 486 -32.07 20.72 3.11
CA LYS A 486 -33.07 20.90 4.17
C LYS A 486 -34.19 19.85 4.11
N ASN A 487 -34.35 19.15 2.97
CA ASN A 487 -35.43 18.20 2.67
C ASN A 487 -34.97 16.73 2.42
N ASN A 488 -33.78 16.31 2.85
CA ASN A 488 -33.26 14.94 2.63
C ASN A 488 -33.68 13.91 3.70
N PHE A 489 -34.98 13.73 3.94
CA PHE A 489 -35.45 12.72 4.87
C PHE A 489 -35.40 11.32 4.23
N TYR A 490 -34.78 10.38 4.93
CA TYR A 490 -34.65 8.98 4.57
C TYR A 490 -35.95 8.24 4.89
N THR A 491 -36.66 7.86 3.83
CA THR A 491 -37.93 7.12 3.89
C THR A 491 -37.87 5.78 3.16
N GLU A 492 -36.70 5.39 2.65
CA GLU A 492 -36.52 4.15 1.89
C GLU A 492 -36.52 2.94 2.83
N GLU A 493 -37.21 1.87 2.43
CA GLU A 493 -37.08 0.55 3.04
C GLU A 493 -36.05 -0.26 2.27
N VAL A 494 -34.86 -0.42 2.86
CA VAL A 494 -33.70 -1.05 2.22
C VAL A 494 -33.36 -2.33 2.97
N PRO A 495 -33.22 -3.49 2.30
CA PRO A 495 -32.90 -4.75 2.97
C PRO A 495 -31.50 -4.68 3.59
N ILE A 496 -31.35 -5.29 4.78
CA ILE A 496 -30.04 -5.44 5.42
C ILE A 496 -29.29 -6.58 4.75
N LEU A 497 -28.04 -6.32 4.37
CA LEU A 497 -27.17 -7.33 3.79
C LEU A 497 -26.91 -8.44 4.82
N ASN A 498 -27.32 -9.66 4.48
CA ASN A 498 -27.06 -10.82 5.30
C ASN A 498 -25.72 -11.46 4.88
N PHE A 499 -24.70 -11.28 5.73
CA PHE A 499 -23.38 -11.87 5.52
C PHE A 499 -23.36 -13.40 5.71
N ASP A 500 -24.40 -13.97 6.32
CA ASP A 500 -24.54 -15.41 6.58
C ASP A 500 -25.46 -16.12 5.56
N ALA A 501 -26.03 -15.38 4.59
CA ALA A 501 -26.94 -15.96 3.60
C ALA A 501 -26.19 -16.79 2.54
N VAL A 502 -26.55 -18.08 2.44
CA VAL A 502 -26.00 -19.03 1.47
C VAL A 502 -26.69 -18.84 0.11
N ALA A 503 -25.93 -18.60 -0.97
CA ALA A 503 -26.52 -18.30 -2.28
C ALA A 503 -25.90 -19.01 -3.50
N THR A 504 -24.91 -19.90 -3.33
CA THR A 504 -24.26 -20.58 -4.47
C THR A 504 -24.38 -22.11 -4.40
N ASP A 505 -24.56 -22.75 -5.56
CA ASP A 505 -24.76 -24.21 -5.66
C ASP A 505 -23.64 -25.01 -5.00
N TYR A 506 -22.39 -24.55 -5.12
CA TYR A 506 -21.25 -25.21 -4.51
C TYR A 506 -21.23 -25.05 -2.98
N LEU A 507 -21.69 -23.92 -2.43
CA LEU A 507 -21.81 -23.73 -0.98
C LEU A 507 -22.91 -24.62 -0.42
N ILE A 508 -24.05 -24.73 -1.11
CA ILE A 508 -25.16 -25.62 -0.73
C ILE A 508 -24.68 -27.08 -0.70
N ASP A 509 -23.91 -27.53 -1.70
CA ASP A 509 -23.37 -28.88 -1.74
C ASP A 509 -22.38 -29.15 -0.59
N VAL A 510 -21.53 -28.18 -0.25
CA VAL A 510 -20.66 -28.27 0.94
C VAL A 510 -21.48 -28.28 2.23
N ASP A 511 -22.43 -27.37 2.39
CA ASP A 511 -23.19 -27.22 3.64
C ASP A 511 -24.07 -28.43 3.96
N SER A 512 -24.59 -29.11 2.94
CA SER A 512 -25.36 -30.34 3.07
C SER A 512 -24.63 -31.51 3.76
N LYS A 513 -23.31 -31.42 3.99
CA LYS A 513 -22.53 -32.49 4.62
C LYS A 513 -22.58 -32.39 6.14
N LEU A 514 -22.61 -33.53 6.82
CA LEU A 514 -22.87 -33.61 8.27
C LEU A 514 -21.68 -33.16 9.15
N SER A 515 -20.43 -33.29 8.71
CA SER A 515 -19.25 -32.94 9.52
C SER A 515 -18.29 -32.01 8.80
N THR A 516 -17.63 -31.12 9.55
CA THR A 516 -16.63 -30.17 9.02
C THR A 516 -15.53 -30.86 8.23
N LYS A 517 -15.09 -32.05 8.65
CA LYS A 517 -14.11 -32.85 7.92
C LYS A 517 -14.60 -33.23 6.51
N ILE A 518 -15.84 -33.70 6.39
CA ILE A 518 -16.43 -34.07 5.09
C ILE A 518 -16.69 -32.80 4.25
N LYS A 519 -17.11 -31.70 4.88
CA LYS A 519 -17.24 -30.38 4.23
C LYS A 519 -15.91 -29.95 3.60
N LEU A 520 -14.81 -30.07 4.35
CA LEU A 520 -13.48 -29.70 3.88
C LEU A 520 -12.98 -30.61 2.75
N GLU A 521 -13.18 -31.93 2.84
CA GLU A 521 -12.88 -32.85 1.72
C GLU A 521 -13.67 -32.50 0.46
N LYS A 522 -14.95 -32.13 0.63
CA LYS A 522 -15.77 -31.68 -0.48
C LYS A 522 -15.23 -30.38 -1.10
N TYR A 523 -14.87 -29.39 -0.28
CA TYR A 523 -14.17 -28.19 -0.73
C TYR A 523 -12.90 -28.54 -1.53
N ARG A 524 -12.03 -29.40 -1.01
CA ARG A 524 -10.79 -29.83 -1.69
C ARG A 524 -11.06 -30.44 -3.06
N SER A 525 -12.17 -31.18 -3.21
CA SER A 525 -12.60 -31.72 -4.49
C SER A 525 -13.07 -30.63 -5.46
N LEU A 526 -13.85 -29.65 -4.98
CA LEU A 526 -14.41 -28.55 -5.77
C LEU A 526 -13.33 -27.56 -6.21
N ARG A 527 -12.32 -27.31 -5.36
CA ARG A 527 -11.17 -26.43 -5.64
C ARG A 527 -10.48 -26.75 -6.96
N LYS A 528 -10.47 -28.02 -7.39
CA LYS A 528 -9.90 -28.42 -8.70
C LYS A 528 -10.66 -27.83 -9.89
N ARG A 529 -11.97 -27.64 -9.76
CA ARG A 529 -12.85 -27.07 -10.79
C ARG A 529 -12.92 -25.55 -10.73
N TYR A 530 -12.89 -24.97 -9.53
CA TYR A 530 -13.07 -23.53 -9.30
C TYR A 530 -11.74 -22.79 -9.03
N LYS A 531 -10.61 -23.33 -9.52
CA LYS A 531 -9.26 -22.84 -9.18
C LYS A 531 -8.99 -21.36 -9.53
N ASP A 532 -9.71 -20.82 -10.51
CA ASP A 532 -9.58 -19.46 -11.04
C ASP A 532 -10.75 -18.55 -10.63
N LYS A 533 -11.61 -19.00 -9.70
CA LYS A 533 -12.76 -18.25 -9.21
C LYS A 533 -12.48 -17.67 -7.83
N VAL A 534 -12.14 -16.37 -7.78
CA VAL A 534 -11.80 -15.67 -6.54
C VAL A 534 -12.95 -15.71 -5.52
N ASP A 535 -14.18 -15.51 -5.99
CA ASP A 535 -15.39 -15.55 -5.18
C ASP A 535 -15.63 -16.92 -4.52
N PHE A 536 -15.31 -18.02 -5.21
CA PHE A 536 -15.35 -19.37 -4.61
C PHE A 536 -14.46 -19.44 -3.35
N TYR A 537 -13.23 -18.93 -3.41
CA TYR A 537 -12.33 -18.93 -2.25
C TYR A 537 -12.79 -17.98 -1.14
N VAL A 538 -13.27 -16.78 -1.50
CA VAL A 538 -13.78 -15.80 -0.52
C VAL A 538 -14.98 -16.36 0.22
N GLU A 539 -15.97 -16.88 -0.51
CA GLU A 539 -17.19 -17.45 0.06
C GLU A 539 -16.89 -18.66 0.93
N MET A 540 -15.99 -19.56 0.50
CA MET A 540 -15.57 -20.70 1.31
C MET A 540 -14.81 -20.28 2.57
N ALA A 541 -13.93 -19.27 2.47
CA ALA A 541 -13.19 -18.78 3.62
C ALA A 541 -14.11 -18.15 4.67
N LEU A 542 -15.10 -17.35 4.25
CA LEU A 542 -16.11 -16.76 5.12
C LEU A 542 -17.04 -17.83 5.72
N TYR A 543 -17.45 -18.82 4.93
CA TYR A 543 -18.26 -19.94 5.39
C TYR A 543 -17.55 -20.76 6.48
N PHE A 544 -16.33 -21.21 6.21
CA PHE A 544 -15.56 -21.97 7.20
C PHE A 544 -15.14 -21.11 8.39
N TYR A 545 -15.00 -19.79 8.26
CA TYR A 545 -14.69 -18.91 9.38
C TYR A 545 -15.74 -19.00 10.50
N GLN A 546 -17.02 -19.20 10.15
CA GLN A 546 -18.10 -19.41 11.11
C GLN A 546 -18.13 -20.82 11.73
N LEU A 547 -17.40 -21.78 11.14
CA LEU A 547 -17.47 -23.21 11.51
C LEU A 547 -16.20 -23.75 12.16
N ASP A 548 -15.05 -23.49 11.56
CA ASP A 548 -13.75 -24.01 11.97
C ASP A 548 -12.61 -23.12 11.46
N ALA A 549 -11.85 -22.55 12.39
CA ALA A 549 -10.76 -21.64 12.07
C ALA A 549 -9.63 -22.29 11.26
N GLY A 550 -9.39 -23.60 11.44
CA GLY A 550 -8.38 -24.36 10.71
C GLY A 550 -8.75 -24.55 9.24
N ALA A 551 -10.00 -24.96 8.97
CA ALA A 551 -10.56 -25.08 7.63
C ALA A 551 -10.57 -23.72 6.93
N ALA A 552 -10.99 -22.65 7.61
CA ALA A 552 -10.98 -21.30 7.04
C ALA A 552 -9.57 -20.86 6.65
N ARG A 553 -8.57 -21.17 7.48
CA ARG A 553 -7.16 -20.90 7.19
C ARG A 553 -6.65 -21.71 6.01
N GLU A 554 -7.03 -22.98 5.89
CA GLU A 554 -6.68 -23.80 4.74
C GLU A 554 -7.20 -23.19 3.43
N VAL A 555 -8.47 -22.74 3.40
CA VAL A 555 -9.03 -22.05 2.23
C VAL A 555 -8.27 -20.78 1.90
N ARG A 556 -7.94 -19.95 2.91
CA ARG A 556 -7.13 -18.73 2.70
C ARG A 556 -5.73 -19.06 2.15
N ASN A 557 -5.10 -20.13 2.63
CA ASN A 557 -3.78 -20.54 2.15
C ASN A 557 -3.81 -21.05 0.71
N ASP A 558 -4.85 -21.81 0.37
CA ASP A 558 -5.09 -22.22 -1.02
C ASP A 558 -5.34 -21.01 -1.92
N PHE A 559 -6.09 -20.02 -1.43
CA PHE A 559 -6.34 -18.78 -2.15
C PHE A 559 -5.04 -17.99 -2.37
N ALA A 560 -4.18 -17.91 -1.35
CA ALA A 560 -2.87 -17.28 -1.44
C ALA A 560 -2.01 -17.89 -2.55
N PHE A 561 -2.02 -19.21 -2.67
CA PHE A 561 -1.28 -19.91 -3.72
C PHE A 561 -1.74 -19.50 -5.13
N VAL A 562 -3.06 -19.42 -5.37
CA VAL A 562 -3.58 -19.03 -6.70
C VAL A 562 -3.51 -17.52 -6.95
N ALA A 563 -3.57 -16.70 -5.91
CA ALA A 563 -3.55 -15.24 -6.00
C ALA A 563 -2.15 -14.64 -6.19
N ASN A 564 -1.07 -15.40 -5.96
CA ASN A 564 0.32 -14.94 -5.83
C ASN A 564 0.80 -13.90 -6.86
N ASP A 565 0.31 -13.95 -8.09
CA ASP A 565 0.74 -13.07 -9.18
C ASP A 565 -0.35 -12.09 -9.65
N ASN A 566 -1.43 -11.91 -8.87
CA ASN A 566 -2.48 -10.92 -9.13
C ASN A 566 -2.72 -10.02 -7.90
N VAL A 567 -2.41 -8.73 -8.05
CA VAL A 567 -2.53 -7.73 -6.98
C VAL A 567 -3.97 -7.57 -6.47
N LYS A 568 -4.99 -7.62 -7.34
CA LYS A 568 -6.41 -7.52 -6.92
C LYS A 568 -6.81 -8.72 -6.06
N ALA A 569 -6.44 -9.93 -6.47
CA ALA A 569 -6.70 -11.15 -5.72
C ALA A 569 -5.96 -11.14 -4.37
N LEU A 570 -4.70 -10.69 -4.33
CA LEU A 570 -3.94 -10.52 -3.09
C LEU A 570 -4.58 -9.49 -2.16
N ARG A 571 -5.09 -8.36 -2.67
CA ARG A 571 -5.83 -7.39 -1.83
C ARG A 571 -7.05 -8.03 -1.19
N ILE A 572 -7.81 -8.82 -1.95
CA ILE A 572 -8.97 -9.55 -1.43
C ILE A 572 -8.56 -10.56 -0.35
N LEU A 573 -7.44 -11.27 -0.55
CA LEU A 573 -6.87 -12.16 0.46
C LEU A 573 -6.47 -11.39 1.73
N ALA A 574 -5.87 -10.21 1.59
CA ALA A 574 -5.54 -9.36 2.72
C ALA A 574 -6.79 -8.93 3.49
N TYR A 575 -7.87 -8.59 2.78
CA TYR A 575 -9.17 -8.27 3.40
C TYR A 575 -9.74 -9.44 4.20
N LEU A 576 -9.61 -10.68 3.69
CA LEU A 576 -10.00 -11.89 4.42
C LEU A 576 -9.17 -12.10 5.69
N HIS A 577 -7.85 -11.89 5.64
CA HIS A 577 -7.01 -11.99 6.83
C HIS A 577 -7.33 -10.90 7.86
N GLU A 578 -7.58 -9.66 7.43
CA GLU A 578 -8.00 -8.58 8.33
C GLU A 578 -9.36 -8.85 8.97
N HIS A 579 -10.33 -9.35 8.20
CA HIS A 579 -11.63 -9.77 8.72
C HIS A 579 -11.48 -10.87 9.79
N ALA A 580 -10.59 -11.85 9.54
CA ALA A 580 -10.27 -12.92 10.48
C ALA A 580 -9.32 -12.48 11.63
N ARG A 581 -8.91 -11.21 11.67
CA ARG A 581 -7.94 -10.63 12.63
C ARG A 581 -6.56 -11.31 12.59
N GLU A 582 -6.21 -11.95 11.48
CA GLU A 582 -4.90 -12.55 11.22
C GLU A 582 -3.91 -11.49 10.68
N PHE A 583 -3.67 -10.42 11.44
CA PHE A 583 -2.94 -9.24 10.96
C PHE A 583 -1.51 -9.52 10.50
N LEU A 584 -0.83 -10.53 11.07
CA LEU A 584 0.50 -10.93 10.61
C LEU A 584 0.47 -11.52 9.20
N GLN A 585 -0.58 -12.27 8.85
CA GLN A 585 -0.75 -12.80 7.50
C GLN A 585 -1.13 -11.69 6.53
N ALA A 586 -2.04 -10.78 6.94
CA ALA A 586 -2.35 -9.59 6.16
C ALA A 586 -1.09 -8.75 5.87
N GLN A 587 -0.21 -8.56 6.86
CA GLN A 587 1.07 -7.86 6.69
C GLN A 587 1.94 -8.53 5.62
N LYS A 588 2.04 -9.87 5.61
CA LYS A 588 2.81 -10.61 4.58
C LYS A 588 2.22 -10.39 3.19
N VAL A 589 0.90 -10.44 3.07
CA VAL A 589 0.20 -10.21 1.81
C VAL A 589 0.37 -8.76 1.32
N TYR A 590 0.24 -7.75 2.19
CA TYR A 590 0.49 -6.36 1.82
C TYR A 590 1.96 -6.07 1.50
N THR A 591 2.90 -6.75 2.15
CA THR A 591 4.33 -6.69 1.77
C THR A 591 4.52 -7.18 0.34
N ARG A 592 3.88 -8.31 -0.02
CA ARG A 592 3.90 -8.88 -1.38
C ARG A 592 3.23 -7.94 -2.40
N ILE A 593 2.10 -7.33 -2.04
CA ILE A 593 1.43 -6.34 -2.89
C ILE A 593 2.36 -5.16 -3.18
N LEU A 594 3.05 -4.63 -2.15
CA LEU A 594 3.98 -3.52 -2.32
C LEU A 594 5.21 -3.88 -3.17
N GLU A 595 5.68 -5.13 -3.14
CA GLU A 595 6.71 -5.61 -4.07
C GLU A 595 6.24 -5.58 -5.53
N MET A 596 4.98 -5.94 -5.77
CA MET A 596 4.41 -6.05 -7.11
C MET A 596 3.95 -4.70 -7.67
N ALA A 597 3.44 -3.82 -6.80
CA ALA A 597 2.90 -2.52 -7.15
C ALA A 597 3.55 -1.39 -6.30
N PRO A 598 4.87 -1.17 -6.42
CA PRO A 598 5.59 -0.17 -5.63
C PRO A 598 5.27 1.28 -6.03
N ASN A 599 4.52 1.49 -7.10
CA ASN A 599 4.11 2.82 -7.55
C ASN A 599 2.70 3.20 -7.05
N GLU A 600 1.99 2.30 -6.36
CA GLU A 600 0.65 2.58 -5.86
C GLU A 600 0.72 3.14 -4.42
N PRO A 601 0.17 4.34 -4.16
CA PRO A 601 0.16 4.92 -2.81
C PRO A 601 -0.58 4.04 -1.79
N GLN A 602 -1.61 3.33 -2.25
CA GLN A 602 -2.40 2.40 -1.45
C GLN A 602 -1.54 1.29 -0.79
N SER A 603 -0.59 0.72 -1.54
CA SER A 603 0.26 -0.39 -1.09
C SER A 603 1.11 -0.02 0.13
N TYR A 604 1.55 1.23 0.22
CA TYR A 604 2.32 1.73 1.38
C TYR A 604 1.43 1.98 2.58
N ARG A 605 0.26 2.61 2.37
CA ARG A 605 -0.71 2.90 3.43
C ARG A 605 -1.17 1.62 4.11
N ASP A 606 -1.52 0.59 3.35
CA ASP A 606 -2.01 -0.67 3.90
C ASP A 606 -0.94 -1.40 4.71
N LEU A 607 0.32 -1.39 4.24
CA LEU A 607 1.43 -1.95 4.99
C LEU A 607 1.74 -1.15 6.27
N ALA A 608 1.66 0.19 6.23
CA ALA A 608 1.85 1.05 7.40
C ALA A 608 0.81 0.75 8.48
N LEU A 609 -0.46 0.61 8.09
CA LEU A 609 -1.53 0.21 8.99
C LEU A 609 -1.26 -1.19 9.56
N MET A 610 -0.88 -2.17 8.74
CA MET A 610 -0.59 -3.52 9.25
C MET A 610 0.60 -3.56 10.22
N PHE A 611 1.66 -2.78 10.00
CA PHE A 611 2.75 -2.67 10.97
C PHE A 611 2.27 -2.11 12.31
N GLN A 612 1.31 -1.18 12.31
CA GLN A 612 0.70 -0.69 13.54
C GLN A 612 -0.12 -1.81 14.23
N GLU A 613 -0.87 -2.59 13.46
CA GLU A 613 -1.69 -3.69 14.00
C GLU A 613 -0.88 -4.88 14.53
N THR A 614 0.31 -5.13 13.97
CA THR A 614 1.23 -6.19 14.43
C THR A 614 2.20 -5.72 15.51
N GLY A 615 2.17 -4.44 15.89
CA GLY A 615 3.03 -3.87 16.93
C GLY A 615 4.42 -3.44 16.46
N ALA A 616 4.69 -3.45 15.15
CA ALA A 616 5.90 -2.92 14.54
C ALA A 616 5.81 -1.39 14.38
N TYR A 617 5.55 -0.67 15.48
CA TYR A 617 5.21 0.75 15.50
C TYR A 617 6.27 1.65 14.84
N ASP A 618 7.56 1.38 15.03
CA ASP A 618 8.63 2.16 14.38
C ASP A 618 8.61 2.04 12.85
N LYS A 619 8.33 0.83 12.32
CA LYS A 619 8.19 0.63 10.86
C LYS A 619 6.95 1.34 10.32
N SER A 620 5.87 1.35 11.10
CA SER A 620 4.66 2.10 10.78
C SER A 620 4.92 3.61 10.75
N LEU A 621 5.57 4.16 11.79
CA LEU A 621 5.95 5.58 11.87
C LEU A 621 6.83 5.99 10.69
N GLU A 622 7.83 5.17 10.36
CA GLU A 622 8.74 5.44 9.24
C GLU A 622 8.01 5.45 7.88
N LEU A 623 7.01 4.58 7.67
CA LEU A 623 6.17 4.66 6.47
C LEU A 623 5.33 5.95 6.46
N TYR A 624 4.70 6.35 7.56
CA TYR A 624 3.94 7.61 7.60
C TYR A 624 4.82 8.83 7.35
N LEU A 625 6.03 8.88 7.93
CA LEU A 625 7.03 9.91 7.65
C LEU A 625 7.38 9.98 6.16
N ASN A 626 7.61 8.83 5.53
CA ASN A 626 7.95 8.76 4.12
C ASN A 626 6.77 9.13 3.20
N MET A 627 5.54 8.74 3.53
CA MET A 627 4.36 9.07 2.73
C MET A 627 3.98 10.56 2.86
N LEU A 628 3.88 11.10 4.08
CA LEU A 628 3.47 12.49 4.33
C LEU A 628 4.61 13.50 4.06
N GLY A 629 5.87 13.06 4.15
CA GLY A 629 7.06 13.89 3.93
C GLY A 629 7.59 13.89 2.50
N ASN A 630 6.87 13.30 1.54
CA ASN A 630 7.34 13.07 0.16
C ASN A 630 8.66 12.27 0.09
N GLY A 631 8.88 11.38 1.06
CA GLY A 631 10.00 10.45 1.15
C GLY A 631 9.89 9.24 0.20
N VAL A 632 8.71 9.04 -0.43
CA VAL A 632 8.49 8.07 -1.52
C VAL A 632 8.20 8.76 -2.87
N PRO A 633 9.23 9.30 -3.54
CA PRO A 633 9.10 9.89 -4.87
C PRO A 633 8.60 8.92 -5.94
N GLY A 634 7.95 9.51 -6.94
CA GLY A 634 7.28 8.80 -8.01
C GLY A 634 5.89 8.29 -7.63
N VAL A 635 5.45 8.51 -6.38
CA VAL A 635 4.16 8.10 -5.86
C VAL A 635 3.47 9.32 -5.23
N ASP A 636 2.23 9.62 -5.64
CA ASP A 636 1.45 10.73 -5.10
C ASP A 636 0.54 10.26 -3.95
N PHE A 637 0.85 10.70 -2.73
CA PHE A 637 0.05 10.39 -1.53
C PHE A 637 -1.02 11.45 -1.26
N THR A 638 -1.09 12.53 -2.04
CA THR A 638 -2.06 13.62 -1.84
C THR A 638 -3.50 13.12 -1.67
N PRO A 639 -3.98 12.14 -2.45
CA PRO A 639 -5.35 11.64 -2.29
C PRO A 639 -5.58 10.88 -0.97
N LEU A 640 -4.53 10.39 -0.30
CA LEU A 640 -4.61 9.69 1.00
C LEU A 640 -4.26 10.59 2.19
N HIS A 641 -3.94 11.87 2.00
CA HIS A 641 -3.40 12.71 3.08
C HIS A 641 -4.28 12.74 4.34
N SER A 642 -5.61 12.79 4.23
CA SER A 642 -6.49 12.78 5.41
C SER A 642 -6.38 11.45 6.16
N VAL A 643 -6.47 10.34 5.43
CA VAL A 643 -6.37 8.98 5.94
C VAL A 643 -5.06 8.77 6.69
N LEU A 644 -3.95 9.13 6.04
CA LEU A 644 -2.60 9.00 6.57
C LEU A 644 -2.38 9.87 7.80
N SER A 645 -2.89 11.10 7.79
CA SER A 645 -2.76 12.01 8.92
C SER A 645 -3.51 11.48 10.14
N ASN A 646 -4.76 11.04 9.96
CA ASN A 646 -5.57 10.47 11.04
C ASN A 646 -4.97 9.18 11.60
N GLU A 647 -4.40 8.32 10.75
CA GLU A 647 -3.74 7.09 11.15
C GLU A 647 -2.43 7.33 11.90
N LEU A 648 -1.63 8.31 11.45
CA LEU A 648 -0.46 8.77 12.19
C LEU A 648 -0.86 9.33 13.56
N GLN A 649 -1.91 10.15 13.65
CA GLN A 649 -2.37 10.66 14.94
C GLN A 649 -2.83 9.54 15.87
N ARG A 650 -3.54 8.53 15.37
CA ARG A 650 -3.86 7.33 16.14
C ARG A 650 -2.60 6.62 16.63
N LEU A 651 -1.59 6.44 15.78
CA LEU A 651 -0.30 5.83 16.16
C LEU A 651 0.36 6.62 17.30
N ILE A 652 0.44 7.94 17.17
CA ILE A 652 1.02 8.82 18.20
C ILE A 652 0.19 8.72 19.49
N ASN A 653 -1.12 8.91 19.43
CA ASN A 653 -1.95 9.01 20.63
C ASN A 653 -1.97 7.71 21.45
N LEU A 654 -1.97 6.55 20.78
CA LEU A 654 -2.01 5.24 21.45
C LEU A 654 -0.62 4.70 21.82
N TYR A 655 0.41 5.03 21.04
CA TYR A 655 1.71 4.35 21.10
C TYR A 655 2.92 5.28 21.17
N LYS A 656 2.73 6.55 21.57
CA LYS A 656 3.81 7.55 21.76
C LYS A 656 5.05 7.04 22.51
N HIS A 657 4.84 6.18 23.50
CA HIS A 657 5.90 5.62 24.35
C HIS A 657 6.71 4.48 23.69
N LYS A 658 6.29 4.02 22.51
CA LYS A 658 6.94 2.94 21.74
C LYS A 658 7.56 3.41 20.42
N ILE A 659 7.55 4.72 20.18
CA ILE A 659 8.05 5.33 18.94
C ILE A 659 8.88 6.57 19.25
N ASP A 660 9.84 6.89 18.39
CA ASP A 660 10.57 8.16 18.45
C ASP A 660 9.78 9.29 17.77
N TYR A 661 8.75 9.78 18.46
CA TYR A 661 7.90 10.86 17.96
C TYR A 661 8.61 12.23 17.85
N HIS A 662 9.81 12.39 18.42
CA HIS A 662 10.60 13.63 18.31
C HIS A 662 11.10 13.89 16.88
N ARG A 663 11.08 12.86 16.04
CA ARG A 663 11.41 12.95 14.61
C ARG A 663 10.30 13.63 13.79
N LEU A 664 9.09 13.76 14.35
CA LEU A 664 7.95 14.36 13.67
C LEU A 664 8.07 15.89 13.67
N PRO A 665 7.69 16.57 12.56
CA PRO A 665 7.49 18.01 12.57
C PRO A 665 6.47 18.41 13.66
N ASN A 666 6.72 19.52 14.36
CA ASN A 666 5.82 19.99 15.43
C ASN A 666 4.37 20.17 14.95
N ASP A 667 4.18 20.62 13.70
CA ASP A 667 2.86 20.82 13.10
C ASP A 667 2.08 19.52 12.87
N TRP A 668 2.74 18.36 12.99
CA TRP A 668 2.10 17.03 12.90
C TRP A 668 1.72 16.48 14.27
N LEU A 669 2.01 17.19 15.37
CA LEU A 669 1.68 16.74 16.72
C LEU A 669 0.38 17.41 17.17
N VAL A 670 -0.73 16.67 17.15
CA VAL A 670 -2.03 17.15 17.63
C VAL A 670 -2.26 16.69 19.07
N THR A 671 -2.65 17.62 19.94
CA THR A 671 -3.04 17.31 21.32
C THR A 671 -4.50 16.85 21.38
N ASN A 672 -4.78 15.79 22.14
CA ASN A 672 -6.14 15.28 22.39
C ASN A 672 -6.88 14.86 21.10
N PHE A 673 -6.17 14.27 20.14
CA PHE A 673 -6.80 13.73 18.93
C PHE A 673 -7.84 12.65 19.27
N ASN A 674 -9.07 12.85 18.83
CA ASN A 674 -10.13 11.87 18.88
C ASN A 674 -11.06 12.06 17.68
N ILE A 675 -11.69 10.97 17.24
CA ILE A 675 -12.77 10.99 16.25
C ILE A 675 -13.88 10.09 16.79
N ASP A 676 -15.10 10.60 16.92
CA ASP A 676 -16.22 9.85 17.49
C ASP A 676 -16.55 8.62 16.65
N VAL A 677 -16.70 8.80 15.34
CA VAL A 677 -16.94 7.71 14.38
C VAL A 677 -16.10 7.93 13.13
N ARG A 678 -15.38 6.88 12.71
CA ARG A 678 -14.62 6.85 11.46
C ARG A 678 -14.99 5.61 10.67
N MET A 679 -15.21 5.74 9.38
CA MET A 679 -15.33 4.60 8.47
C MET A 679 -14.26 4.71 7.39
N THR A 680 -13.47 3.67 7.21
CA THR A 680 -12.60 3.52 6.04
C THR A 680 -13.19 2.48 5.10
N ALA A 681 -13.45 2.86 3.87
CA ALA A 681 -13.90 1.97 2.79
C ALA A 681 -12.73 1.72 1.85
N THR A 682 -12.41 0.47 1.53
CA THR A 682 -11.32 0.11 0.62
C THR A 682 -11.76 -0.99 -0.33
N TRP A 683 -11.58 -0.80 -1.63
CA TRP A 683 -12.06 -1.74 -2.64
C TRP A 683 -10.91 -2.33 -3.48
N SER A 684 -11.13 -3.50 -4.09
CA SER A 684 -10.05 -4.30 -4.70
C SER A 684 -9.54 -3.77 -6.04
N ASP A 685 -10.34 -2.99 -6.76
CA ASP A 685 -10.08 -2.52 -8.14
C ASP A 685 -10.39 -1.03 -8.30
N THR A 686 -9.44 -0.24 -8.79
CA THR A 686 -9.55 1.23 -8.90
C THR A 686 -10.71 1.72 -9.77
N ASN A 687 -11.22 0.89 -10.69
CA ASN A 687 -12.21 1.29 -11.69
C ASN A 687 -13.65 0.82 -11.36
N VAL A 688 -13.97 0.64 -10.08
CA VAL A 688 -15.27 0.10 -9.64
C VAL A 688 -16.22 1.24 -9.25
N PRO A 689 -17.30 1.47 -10.02
CA PRO A 689 -18.30 2.47 -9.69
C PRO A 689 -19.32 1.90 -8.68
N PHE A 690 -19.53 2.62 -7.58
CA PHE A 690 -20.54 2.32 -6.58
C PHE A 690 -20.89 3.59 -5.79
N GLU A 691 -22.03 3.55 -5.11
CA GLU A 691 -22.55 4.62 -4.29
C GLU A 691 -22.67 4.16 -2.83
N PHE A 692 -22.26 5.02 -1.91
CA PHE A 692 -22.65 4.95 -0.50
C PHE A 692 -23.76 5.94 -0.20
N GLN A 693 -24.67 5.56 0.70
CA GLN A 693 -25.63 6.47 1.32
C GLN A 693 -25.56 6.32 2.84
N PHE A 694 -25.15 7.38 3.52
CA PHE A 694 -25.05 7.46 4.98
C PHE A 694 -26.32 8.07 5.54
N VAL A 695 -26.97 7.43 6.52
CA VAL A 695 -28.18 7.93 7.18
C VAL A 695 -27.88 8.18 8.66
N ASN A 696 -28.17 9.39 9.14
CA ASN A 696 -27.98 9.77 10.54
C ASN A 696 -29.20 9.42 11.42
N PRO A 697 -29.12 9.57 12.76
CA PRO A 697 -30.22 9.27 13.68
C PRO A 697 -31.49 10.11 13.44
N GLU A 698 -31.36 11.31 12.88
CA GLU A 698 -32.49 12.17 12.48
C GLU A 698 -33.13 11.76 11.15
N LYS A 699 -32.71 10.62 10.58
CA LYS A 699 -33.10 10.14 9.25
C LYS A 699 -32.74 11.13 8.14
N ARG A 700 -31.69 11.92 8.26
CA ARG A 700 -31.11 12.66 7.14
C ARG A 700 -30.06 11.81 6.46
N PHE A 701 -29.93 11.91 5.14
CA PHE A 701 -28.95 11.12 4.41
C PHE A 701 -28.00 11.92 3.52
N TYR A 702 -26.81 11.36 3.28
CA TYR A 702 -25.80 11.87 2.36
C TYR A 702 -25.34 10.76 1.43
N ASN A 703 -25.30 11.05 0.13
CA ASN A 703 -24.81 10.11 -0.87
C ASN A 703 -23.39 10.49 -1.32
N TRP A 704 -22.56 9.49 -1.57
CA TRP A 704 -21.21 9.64 -2.10
C TRP A 704 -21.02 8.59 -3.19
N ASN A 705 -20.54 8.99 -4.37
CA ASN A 705 -20.25 8.06 -5.45
C ASN A 705 -18.73 7.92 -5.65
N SER A 706 -18.28 6.70 -5.92
CA SER A 706 -16.85 6.42 -6.11
C SER A 706 -16.28 7.04 -7.40
N ASP A 707 -17.15 7.37 -8.35
CA ASP A 707 -16.90 7.88 -9.69
C ASP A 707 -17.17 9.39 -9.88
N ASP A 708 -17.62 10.12 -8.85
CA ASP A 708 -18.03 11.54 -8.92
C ASP A 708 -16.90 12.57 -9.25
N ASN A 709 -15.76 12.13 -9.79
CA ASN A 709 -14.68 12.98 -10.31
C ASN A 709 -13.99 12.43 -11.59
N ILE A 710 -14.54 11.40 -12.26
CA ILE A 710 -13.90 10.78 -13.45
C ILE A 710 -13.75 11.78 -14.62
N THR A 711 -14.50 12.88 -14.65
CA THR A 711 -14.42 13.91 -15.72
C THR A 711 -13.20 14.83 -15.63
N LYS A 712 -12.34 14.73 -14.60
CA LYS A 712 -11.10 15.53 -14.48
C LYS A 712 -9.84 14.67 -14.56
N LYS A 713 -9.59 14.01 -15.70
CA LYS A 713 -8.27 13.66 -16.30
C LYS A 713 -7.12 13.09 -15.43
N ALA A 714 -7.32 12.79 -14.14
CA ALA A 714 -6.37 12.16 -13.26
C ALA A 714 -6.93 10.79 -12.87
N LEU A 715 -6.19 9.75 -13.23
CA LEU A 715 -6.43 8.38 -12.75
C LEU A 715 -6.56 8.42 -11.23
N LYS A 716 -7.62 7.83 -10.67
CA LYS A 716 -7.72 7.65 -9.22
C LYS A 716 -6.67 6.60 -8.83
N GLU A 717 -5.53 7.05 -8.32
CA GLU A 717 -4.40 6.17 -7.94
C GLU A 717 -4.65 5.42 -6.61
N THR A 718 -5.80 5.66 -5.96
CA THR A 718 -6.13 5.11 -4.64
C THR A 718 -7.46 4.37 -4.63
N THR A 719 -7.56 3.35 -3.78
CA THR A 719 -8.79 2.55 -3.59
C THR A 719 -9.35 2.65 -2.19
N THR A 720 -8.89 3.62 -1.37
CA THR A 720 -9.44 3.92 -0.05
C THR A 720 -10.13 5.27 -0.03
N GLU A 721 -11.30 5.32 0.60
CA GLU A 721 -11.98 6.55 1.03
C GLU A 721 -12.21 6.50 2.55
N GLU A 722 -12.19 7.68 3.18
CA GLU A 722 -12.43 7.84 4.61
C GLU A 722 -13.62 8.77 4.86
N PHE A 723 -14.47 8.35 5.78
CA PHE A 723 -15.61 9.13 6.28
C PHE A 723 -15.44 9.33 7.78
N VAL A 724 -15.50 10.58 8.23
CA VAL A 724 -15.23 10.97 9.62
C VAL A 724 -16.40 11.78 10.15
N ILE A 725 -16.79 11.48 11.39
CA ILE A 725 -17.82 12.20 12.15
C ILE A 725 -17.20 12.52 13.53
N ASP A 726 -16.82 13.77 13.73
CA ASP A 726 -16.13 14.23 14.96
C ASP A 726 -17.08 14.63 16.10
N ASP A 727 -18.37 14.86 15.79
CA ASP A 727 -19.41 15.15 16.78
C ASP A 727 -20.64 14.29 16.48
N ALA A 728 -20.48 12.99 16.68
CA ALA A 728 -21.50 12.03 16.28
C ALA A 728 -22.72 12.13 17.19
N GLN A 729 -23.88 12.37 16.59
CA GLN A 729 -25.16 12.33 17.31
C GLN A 729 -25.40 10.92 17.86
N SER A 730 -25.89 10.87 19.10
CA SER A 730 -26.31 9.61 19.71
C SER A 730 -27.51 9.02 18.96
N GLY A 731 -27.48 7.72 18.68
CA GLY A 731 -28.55 7.00 18.01
C GLY A 731 -28.04 6.08 16.91
N ASN A 732 -28.98 5.62 16.08
CA ASN A 732 -28.69 4.63 15.03
C ASN A 732 -28.26 5.30 13.73
N TRP A 733 -27.12 4.87 13.21
CA TRP A 733 -26.59 5.27 11.91
C TRP A 733 -26.71 4.11 10.93
N LEU A 734 -27.04 4.39 9.68
CA LEU A 734 -27.10 3.39 8.60
C LEU A 734 -26.07 3.71 7.52
N ILE A 735 -25.46 2.67 6.98
CA ILE A 735 -24.59 2.76 5.82
C ILE A 735 -25.19 1.88 4.73
N ASN A 736 -25.69 2.50 3.67
CA ASN A 736 -26.22 1.82 2.51
C ASN A 736 -25.18 1.80 1.40
N VAL A 737 -25.18 0.76 0.57
CA VAL A 737 -24.33 0.65 -0.61
C VAL A 737 -25.15 0.21 -1.82
N ARG A 738 -24.75 0.69 -2.99
CA ARG A 738 -25.27 0.25 -4.29
C ARG A 738 -24.13 0.20 -5.29
N TYR A 739 -23.94 -0.95 -5.93
CA TYR A 739 -23.05 -1.06 -7.08
C TYR A 739 -23.72 -0.45 -8.31
N THR A 740 -23.02 0.45 -8.98
CA THR A 740 -23.53 1.20 -10.14
C THR A 740 -22.85 0.75 -11.44
N GLY A 741 -21.95 -0.23 -11.36
CA GLY A 741 -21.32 -0.83 -12.52
C GLY A 741 -22.13 -1.97 -13.10
N ASP A 742 -21.59 -2.58 -14.15
CA ASP A 742 -22.23 -3.71 -14.80
C ASP A 742 -21.91 -5.03 -14.09
N GLU A 743 -22.89 -5.95 -14.08
CA GLU A 743 -22.65 -7.33 -13.72
C GLU A 743 -21.58 -7.96 -14.63
N ASN A 744 -20.72 -8.80 -14.05
CA ASN A 744 -19.69 -9.53 -14.79
C ASN A 744 -18.73 -8.62 -15.61
N ALA A 745 -18.56 -7.36 -15.19
CA ALA A 745 -17.65 -6.41 -15.81
C ALA A 745 -16.16 -6.74 -15.60
N SER A 746 -15.85 -7.73 -14.76
CA SER A 746 -14.49 -8.15 -14.44
C SER A 746 -14.45 -9.66 -14.23
N ASN A 747 -13.30 -10.28 -14.51
CA ASN A 747 -13.05 -11.68 -14.19
C ASN A 747 -12.90 -11.90 -12.67
N ILE A 748 -12.32 -10.92 -11.97
CA ILE A 748 -12.22 -10.89 -10.52
C ILE A 748 -13.30 -9.93 -10.00
N PRO A 749 -14.34 -10.44 -9.32
CA PRO A 749 -15.38 -9.60 -8.74
C PRO A 749 -14.80 -8.48 -7.86
N PRO A 750 -15.34 -7.26 -7.94
CA PRO A 750 -14.92 -6.19 -7.06
C PRO A 750 -15.40 -6.46 -5.63
N TYR A 751 -14.47 -6.42 -4.69
CA TYR A 751 -14.76 -6.57 -3.26
C TYR A 751 -14.45 -5.28 -2.52
N LEU A 752 -15.33 -4.93 -1.59
CA LEU A 752 -15.21 -3.80 -0.69
C LEU A 752 -14.97 -4.32 0.73
N LYS A 753 -13.81 -4.01 1.30
CA LYS A 753 -13.58 -4.06 2.75
C LYS A 753 -13.96 -2.72 3.34
N TYR A 754 -14.72 -2.70 4.42
CA TYR A 754 -14.90 -1.49 5.21
C TYR A 754 -14.58 -1.76 6.68
N THR A 755 -14.14 -0.71 7.36
CA THR A 755 -13.89 -0.73 8.79
C THR A 755 -14.59 0.45 9.44
N VAL A 756 -15.53 0.18 10.34
CA VAL A 756 -16.16 1.20 11.18
C VAL A 756 -15.46 1.23 12.52
N TYR A 757 -14.99 2.39 12.92
CA TYR A 757 -14.36 2.69 14.20
C TYR A 757 -15.29 3.57 15.03
N LYS A 758 -15.31 3.34 16.34
CA LYS A 758 -15.90 4.23 17.35
C LYS A 758 -14.82 4.67 18.32
N ASN A 759 -14.83 5.94 18.73
CA ASN A 759 -13.80 6.54 19.58
C ASN A 759 -12.39 6.34 18.99
N PHE A 760 -12.25 6.58 17.68
CA PHE A 760 -11.01 6.35 16.96
C PHE A 760 -9.88 7.21 17.52
N GLY A 761 -8.71 6.59 17.66
CA GLY A 761 -7.53 7.24 18.22
C GLY A 761 -7.48 7.25 19.76
N THR A 762 -8.47 6.72 20.47
CA THR A 762 -8.48 6.66 21.96
C THR A 762 -8.31 5.23 22.48
N PRO A 763 -7.93 5.03 23.76
CA PRO A 763 -7.87 3.70 24.36
C PRO A 763 -9.19 2.93 24.36
N GLN A 764 -10.33 3.63 24.17
CA GLN A 764 -11.67 3.06 24.06
C GLN A 764 -12.08 2.77 22.62
N GLU A 765 -11.14 2.84 21.67
CA GLU A 765 -11.40 2.56 20.27
C GLU A 765 -11.99 1.16 20.09
N GLN A 766 -13.13 1.10 19.40
CA GLN A 766 -13.75 -0.15 18.95
C GLN A 766 -13.77 -0.14 17.44
N ARG A 767 -13.62 -1.31 16.81
CA ARG A 767 -13.75 -1.42 15.37
C ARG A 767 -14.38 -2.72 14.92
N GLN A 768 -15.03 -2.67 13.77
CA GLN A 768 -15.60 -3.80 13.07
C GLN A 768 -15.15 -3.78 11.61
N ILE A 769 -14.66 -4.92 11.11
CA ILE A 769 -14.17 -5.09 9.75
C ILE A 769 -15.09 -6.08 9.03
N LYS A 770 -15.68 -5.68 7.90
CA LYS A 770 -16.43 -6.60 7.03
C LYS A 770 -16.02 -6.46 5.58
N LEU A 771 -16.33 -7.49 4.81
CA LEU A 771 -16.02 -7.63 3.39
C LEU A 771 -17.32 -7.89 2.62
N VAL A 772 -17.53 -7.17 1.53
CA VAL A 772 -18.74 -7.26 0.68
C VAL A 772 -18.32 -7.47 -0.77
N LYS A 773 -18.96 -8.43 -1.44
CA LYS A 773 -18.87 -8.58 -2.90
C LYS A 773 -19.78 -7.53 -3.54
N LEU A 774 -19.23 -6.58 -4.28
CA LEU A 774 -19.97 -5.41 -4.77
C LEU A 774 -20.87 -5.73 -5.95
N ASP A 775 -20.41 -6.56 -6.90
CA ASP A 775 -21.13 -6.82 -8.16
C ASP A 775 -22.49 -7.52 -8.00
N THR A 776 -22.77 -8.04 -6.80
CA THR A 776 -24.08 -8.59 -6.41
C THR A 776 -25.02 -7.57 -5.76
N GLN A 777 -24.54 -6.35 -5.44
CA GLN A 777 -25.27 -5.30 -4.73
C GLN A 777 -25.86 -4.23 -5.66
N ILE A 778 -26.46 -4.64 -6.77
CA ILE A 778 -27.05 -3.72 -7.77
C ILE A 778 -28.28 -3.02 -7.22
N LYS A 779 -29.09 -3.75 -6.45
CA LYS A 779 -30.11 -3.14 -5.61
C LYS A 779 -29.42 -2.56 -4.38
N LYS A 780 -29.85 -1.38 -3.96
CA LYS A 780 -29.36 -0.76 -2.74
C LYS A 780 -29.62 -1.71 -1.56
N VAL A 781 -28.61 -1.90 -0.72
CA VAL A 781 -28.68 -2.69 0.52
C VAL A 781 -28.10 -1.90 1.70
N THR A 782 -28.57 -2.17 2.91
CA THR A 782 -27.96 -1.66 4.14
C THR A 782 -26.77 -2.56 4.49
N LEU A 783 -25.57 -2.03 4.33
CA LEU A 783 -24.30 -2.72 4.54
C LEU A 783 -23.93 -2.81 6.03
N ASP A 784 -24.26 -1.77 6.81
CA ASP A 784 -24.16 -1.82 8.27
C ASP A 784 -25.17 -0.90 8.96
N SER A 785 -25.46 -1.23 10.22
CA SER A 785 -26.11 -0.31 11.15
C SER A 785 -25.36 -0.31 12.48
N PHE A 786 -25.09 0.88 13.02
CA PHE A 786 -24.42 0.99 14.30
C PHE A 786 -25.07 2.06 15.17
N ASN A 787 -25.22 1.73 16.45
CA ASN A 787 -25.63 2.69 17.46
C ASN A 787 -24.38 3.38 18.05
N TYR A 788 -24.37 4.70 18.04
CA TYR A 788 -23.37 5.51 18.74
C TYR A 788 -24.00 6.13 19.98
N SER A 789 -23.29 6.04 21.11
CA SER A 789 -23.70 6.63 22.38
C SER A 789 -22.56 7.51 22.85
N LYS A 790 -22.77 8.82 22.89
CA LYS A 790 -21.76 9.74 23.42
C LYS A 790 -21.54 9.43 24.91
N THR A 791 -20.39 8.87 25.26
CA THR A 791 -20.00 8.67 26.67
C THR A 791 -19.87 10.05 27.29
N GLN A 792 -20.66 10.33 28.34
CA GLN A 792 -20.49 11.58 29.10
C GLN A 792 -19.08 11.57 29.72
N PRO A 793 -18.37 12.71 29.69
CA PRO A 793 -17.03 12.84 30.25
C PRO A 793 -17.01 12.60 31.77
#